data_AF-A0A944Q9D2-F1
#
_entry.id   AF-A0A944Q9D2-F1
#
_cell.length_a   1.000
_cell.length_b   1.000
_cell.length_c   1.000
_cell.angle_alpha   90.00
_cell.angle_beta   90.00
_cell.angle_gamma   90.00
#
_symmetry.space_group_name_H-M   'P 1'
#
loop_
_entity.id
_entity.type
_entity.pdbx_description
1 polymer ?
#
loop_
_entity_poly.entity_id
_entity_poly.type
_entity_poly.pdbx_seq_one_letter_code
_entity_poly.pdbx_strand_id
1 'polypeptide(L)'
;MGTYEGAGQGTTADGRALAAAVRSVLARIDAHAQRAQHRTGPGDGEAPTGTDAGPEQARAHSGAPELTSARGPAPAPSGPVGPATLDALVACFGLSPFERDVVLLAAAAELDPTTGGRCAAASGDPERAHPTFSLALAALAGPHWSALTPVAPLRRWRLIELDDETRLTTSRLRLDERILHFLVGSPYLDSRLHGLLRRTTVPDSLPASYDLAASRVAAGWAGAGLHAPLRVELVGGDLRSRADIAAAAARRSGLGLYAMAADDTPTDPAERDRLARLWQREAILLPAALLVEVGELDREQAAATDAFIESAAVPLVVSSLDPRQTARPRGERVTVPALDTEEQLGVWADAFEAVPEVSEEDLKDLVEQFSLPPHLIRSAGATVVRDLPGEDELDATGLAWRAGLTEARMGMDELGRRIEPQAGWGDLVLAERQLRVLREIVAHVRQRATVYQEWGFAATLRRGLGVTALFAGGSGTGKTLAAEVMAKELGLDLFIIDLSQVVSKYIGETEKNLRKVFDAAERGGALLLFDEADALFGKRSEVKDSHDRYANLEVSYLLMRMEAYRGLAILTTNMKQALDTAFMRRIRFVVDFPFPGESERAEIWRRVLPDRAPMKGIDPEQLARLTVAGGSIRNIALSGAFLAAEEGDRLQMRHMLEAARTEYLKLDRSLTPSEVHGWV
;
A
#
# COMPACT_ATOMS: atom_id res chain seq x y z
N MET A 1 18.23 -13.04 15.94
CA MET A 1 18.99 -14.28 16.25
C MET A 1 18.44 -14.79 17.58
N GLY A 2 17.35 -15.57 17.54
CA GLY A 2 16.64 -16.09 18.71
C GLY A 2 16.63 -17.61 18.65
N THR A 3 16.97 -18.23 19.76
CA THR A 3 17.40 -19.63 19.91
C THR A 3 16.26 -20.64 19.72
N TYR A 4 16.39 -21.47 18.67
CA TYR A 4 15.62 -22.69 18.43
C TYR A 4 16.20 -23.84 19.28
N GLU A 5 15.90 -23.90 20.59
CA GLU A 5 16.39 -25.00 21.45
C GLU A 5 15.44 -26.21 21.55
N GLY A 6 14.31 -26.21 20.83
CA GLY A 6 13.33 -27.31 20.85
C GLY A 6 13.37 -28.30 19.67
N ALA A 7 14.08 -28.00 18.57
CA ALA A 7 13.95 -28.76 17.31
C ALA A 7 14.81 -30.04 17.20
N GLY A 8 15.87 -30.17 18.01
CA GLY A 8 16.90 -31.20 17.79
C GLY A 8 16.46 -32.66 18.03
N GLN A 9 15.46 -32.92 18.87
CA GLN A 9 15.03 -34.28 19.19
C GLN A 9 13.98 -34.84 18.20
N GLY A 10 13.15 -34.00 17.60
CA GLY A 10 12.15 -34.41 16.60
C GLY A 10 12.76 -34.80 15.26
N THR A 11 13.70 -34.01 14.76
CA THR A 11 14.34 -34.21 13.44
C THR A 11 15.09 -35.55 13.33
N THR A 12 15.68 -36.03 14.43
CA THR A 12 16.42 -37.30 14.45
C THR A 12 15.52 -38.54 14.50
N ALA A 13 14.28 -38.40 14.98
CA ALA A 13 13.27 -39.46 14.94
C ALA A 13 12.63 -39.55 13.55
N ASP A 14 12.27 -38.41 12.97
CA ASP A 14 11.69 -38.33 11.62
C ASP A 14 12.66 -38.82 10.54
N GLY A 15 13.94 -38.46 10.63
CA GLY A 15 14.96 -38.97 9.69
C GLY A 15 15.10 -40.51 9.74
N ARG A 16 15.02 -41.12 10.93
CA ARG A 16 15.06 -42.60 11.08
C ARG A 16 13.81 -43.27 10.52
N ALA A 17 12.64 -42.68 10.73
CA ALA A 17 11.38 -43.18 10.20
C ALA A 17 11.30 -43.05 8.66
N LEU A 18 11.80 -41.95 8.09
CA LEU A 18 11.93 -41.78 6.64
C LEU A 18 12.87 -42.82 6.02
N ALA A 19 14.05 -43.03 6.62
CA ALA A 19 14.99 -44.05 6.16
C ALA A 19 14.39 -45.47 6.23
N ALA A 20 13.56 -45.77 7.25
CA ALA A 20 12.85 -47.03 7.33
C ALA A 20 11.79 -47.20 6.23
N ALA A 21 11.04 -46.13 5.93
CA ALA A 21 10.04 -46.12 4.85
C ALA A 21 10.70 -46.31 3.47
N VAL A 22 11.83 -45.63 3.22
CA VAL A 22 12.64 -45.79 2.00
C VAL A 22 13.12 -47.25 1.85
N ARG A 23 13.68 -47.85 2.91
CA ARG A 23 14.10 -49.26 2.88
C ARG A 23 12.96 -50.22 2.56
N SER A 24 11.75 -49.96 3.07
CA SER A 24 10.56 -50.76 2.78
C SER A 24 10.15 -50.71 1.29
N VAL A 25 10.28 -49.54 0.66
CA VAL A 25 10.06 -49.38 -0.79
C VAL A 25 11.14 -50.10 -1.59
N LEU A 26 12.42 -49.90 -1.26
CA LEU A 26 13.53 -50.56 -1.95
C LEU A 26 13.49 -52.09 -1.84
N ALA A 27 13.03 -52.64 -0.70
CA ALA A 27 12.83 -54.08 -0.55
C ALA A 27 11.79 -54.65 -1.54
N ARG A 28 10.76 -53.86 -1.89
CA ARG A 28 9.77 -54.26 -2.91
C ARG A 28 10.35 -54.21 -4.32
N ILE A 29 11.23 -53.25 -4.60
CA ILE A 29 11.99 -53.19 -5.86
C ILE A 29 12.89 -54.42 -6.01
N ASP A 30 13.63 -54.79 -4.96
CA ASP A 30 14.47 -55.99 -4.97
C ASP A 30 13.64 -57.26 -5.20
N ALA A 31 12.51 -57.40 -4.51
CA ALA A 31 11.61 -58.54 -4.68
C ALA A 31 11.01 -58.61 -6.10
N HIS A 32 10.83 -57.46 -6.77
CA HIS A 32 10.47 -57.43 -8.18
C HIS A 32 11.63 -57.91 -9.08
N ALA A 33 12.85 -57.40 -8.86
CA ALA A 33 14.04 -57.82 -9.60
C ALA A 33 14.29 -59.33 -9.53
N GLN A 34 14.18 -59.92 -8.33
CA GLN A 34 14.34 -61.36 -8.13
C GLN A 34 13.29 -62.18 -8.89
N ARG A 35 12.03 -61.72 -8.90
CA ARG A 35 10.95 -62.37 -9.68
C ARG A 35 11.16 -62.26 -11.19
N ALA A 36 11.68 -61.13 -11.67
CA ALA A 36 12.00 -60.94 -13.08
C ALA A 36 13.16 -61.85 -13.54
N GLN A 37 14.19 -62.03 -12.69
CA GLN A 37 15.32 -62.94 -12.94
C GLN A 37 14.90 -64.43 -12.94
N HIS A 38 13.95 -64.82 -12.07
CA HIS A 38 13.42 -66.20 -12.07
C HIS A 38 12.54 -66.53 -13.28
N ARG A 39 11.96 -65.52 -13.96
CA ARG A 39 11.23 -65.71 -15.23
C ARG A 39 12.15 -65.82 -16.46
N THR A 40 13.45 -65.54 -16.31
CA THR A 40 14.42 -65.48 -17.41
C THR A 40 15.53 -66.54 -17.32
N GLY A 41 15.46 -67.49 -16.36
CA GLY A 41 16.35 -68.66 -16.28
C GLY A 41 15.87 -69.83 -17.17
N PRO A 42 16.79 -70.70 -17.67
CA PRO A 42 16.48 -71.71 -18.68
C PRO A 42 15.77 -72.92 -18.07
N GLY A 43 14.61 -73.29 -18.62
CA GLY A 43 13.85 -74.47 -18.17
C GLY A 43 12.68 -74.80 -19.09
N ASP A 44 12.97 -75.71 -20.03
CA ASP A 44 12.12 -76.66 -20.73
C ASP A 44 11.00 -76.18 -21.67
N GLY A 45 11.25 -76.40 -22.95
CA GLY A 45 10.24 -76.46 -23.98
C GLY A 45 9.36 -77.69 -23.76
N GLU A 46 8.08 -77.45 -23.51
CA GLU A 46 7.01 -78.36 -23.89
C GLU A 46 5.86 -77.52 -24.45
N ALA A 47 5.65 -77.67 -25.75
CA ALA A 47 4.43 -77.24 -26.39
C ALA A 47 3.27 -78.10 -25.87
N PRO A 48 2.09 -77.52 -25.59
CA PRO A 48 0.86 -78.24 -25.80
C PRO A 48 0.32 -77.86 -27.19
N THR A 49 0.20 -78.91 -28.00
CA THR A 49 -0.62 -79.01 -29.20
C THR A 49 -2.03 -78.47 -28.98
N GLY A 50 -2.58 -77.88 -30.04
CA GLY A 50 -3.78 -77.06 -29.98
C GLY A 50 -5.10 -77.80 -29.85
N THR A 51 -6.16 -77.00 -29.69
CA THR A 51 -7.48 -77.32 -30.24
C THR A 51 -8.26 -76.03 -30.53
N ASP A 52 -8.73 -75.97 -31.77
CA ASP A 52 -9.67 -75.10 -32.48
C ASP A 52 -10.36 -73.87 -31.84
N ALA A 53 -10.15 -72.76 -32.55
CA ALA A 53 -11.12 -71.85 -33.17
C ALA A 53 -12.62 -71.83 -32.79
N GLY A 54 -13.13 -70.61 -32.54
CA GLY A 54 -14.55 -70.24 -32.68
C GLY A 54 -14.94 -68.94 -31.94
N PRO A 55 -15.37 -67.85 -32.61
CA PRO A 55 -15.46 -66.50 -32.03
C PRO A 55 -16.89 -66.07 -31.58
N GLU A 56 -16.96 -64.84 -31.05
CA GLU A 56 -18.16 -64.00 -30.79
C GLU A 56 -18.97 -64.23 -29.50
N GLN A 57 -18.97 -63.23 -28.61
CA GLN A 57 -20.14 -62.35 -28.47
C GLN A 57 -19.82 -61.13 -27.58
N ALA A 58 -19.92 -59.95 -28.20
CA ALA A 58 -20.05 -58.68 -27.51
C ALA A 58 -21.35 -58.67 -26.69
N ARG A 59 -21.25 -58.35 -25.40
CA ARG A 59 -22.39 -57.82 -24.62
C ARG A 59 -21.96 -56.55 -23.92
N ALA A 60 -22.48 -55.44 -24.47
CA ALA A 60 -22.53 -54.15 -23.80
C ALA A 60 -23.25 -54.29 -22.45
N HIS A 61 -22.66 -53.75 -21.39
CA HIS A 61 -23.38 -53.34 -20.19
C HIS A 61 -23.10 -51.86 -19.98
N SER A 62 -24.09 -51.05 -20.34
CA SER A 62 -24.22 -49.65 -19.94
C SER A 62 -24.43 -49.59 -18.43
N GLY A 63 -23.48 -48.99 -17.73
CA GLY A 63 -23.63 -48.57 -16.34
C GLY A 63 -22.76 -47.33 -16.15
N ALA A 64 -23.39 -46.15 -16.23
CA ALA A 64 -22.73 -44.90 -15.88
C ALA A 64 -22.39 -44.91 -14.38
N PRO A 65 -21.18 -44.50 -13.96
CA PRO A 65 -20.92 -44.29 -12.55
C PRO A 65 -21.34 -42.86 -12.17
N GLU A 66 -22.29 -42.78 -11.24
CA GLU A 66 -22.65 -41.56 -10.52
C GLU A 66 -21.43 -41.00 -9.77
N LEU A 67 -21.14 -39.73 -9.99
CA LEU A 67 -20.22 -38.91 -9.19
C LEU A 67 -20.80 -38.77 -7.77
N THR A 68 -20.27 -39.56 -6.84
CA THR A 68 -20.60 -39.43 -5.41
C THR A 68 -19.74 -38.34 -4.77
N SER A 69 -20.45 -37.50 -4.02
CA SER A 69 -20.01 -36.30 -3.33
C SER A 69 -18.99 -36.55 -2.23
N ALA A 70 -18.12 -35.56 -2.04
CA ALA A 70 -17.13 -35.47 -0.98
C ALA A 70 -17.77 -35.64 0.41
N ARG A 71 -17.28 -36.63 1.18
CA ARG A 71 -17.54 -36.76 2.61
C ARG A 71 -16.48 -35.99 3.39
N GLY A 72 -16.91 -35.22 4.40
CA GLY A 72 -16.05 -34.49 5.33
C GLY A 72 -15.21 -35.39 6.25
N PRO A 73 -14.30 -34.82 7.06
CA PRO A 73 -13.33 -35.58 7.82
C PRO A 73 -13.99 -36.32 8.99
N ALA A 74 -13.76 -37.63 9.06
CA ALA A 74 -14.10 -38.50 10.20
C ALA A 74 -12.80 -38.93 10.92
N PRO A 75 -12.83 -39.22 12.23
CA PRO A 75 -11.64 -39.32 13.07
C PRO A 75 -10.81 -40.58 12.80
N ALA A 76 -9.52 -40.48 13.13
CA ALA A 76 -8.44 -41.40 12.76
C ALA A 76 -8.65 -42.87 13.17
N PRO A 77 -8.28 -43.83 12.30
CA PRO A 77 -7.92 -45.17 12.71
C PRO A 77 -6.39 -45.33 12.86
N SER A 78 -6.01 -46.09 13.87
CA SER A 78 -4.64 -46.43 14.27
C SER A 78 -3.92 -47.39 13.31
N GLY A 79 -2.74 -46.95 12.81
CA GLY A 79 -1.67 -47.74 12.16
C GLY A 79 -1.15 -47.11 10.84
N PRO A 80 0.02 -47.49 10.27
CA PRO A 80 1.35 -47.80 10.84
C PRO A 80 2.24 -46.54 10.95
N VAL A 81 3.32 -46.59 11.74
CA VAL A 81 4.22 -45.44 12.01
C VAL A 81 5.06 -45.08 10.77
N GLY A 82 4.65 -44.04 10.02
CA GLY A 82 5.50 -43.31 9.08
C GLY A 82 6.24 -42.15 9.77
N PRO A 83 7.18 -41.46 9.10
CA PRO A 83 7.72 -40.20 9.62
C PRO A 83 6.60 -39.15 9.63
N ALA A 84 6.57 -38.29 10.65
CA ALA A 84 5.50 -37.31 10.84
C ALA A 84 5.32 -36.40 9.61
N THR A 85 6.42 -36.07 8.92
CA THR A 85 6.45 -35.25 7.70
C THR A 85 5.85 -35.95 6.47
N LEU A 86 6.10 -37.26 6.27
CA LEU A 86 5.50 -38.00 5.16
C LEU A 86 4.00 -38.21 5.38
N ASP A 87 3.61 -38.56 6.61
CA ASP A 87 2.19 -38.75 6.92
C ASP A 87 1.44 -37.41 6.81
N ALA A 88 2.07 -36.29 7.19
CA ALA A 88 1.55 -34.95 6.91
C ALA A 88 1.43 -34.68 5.40
N LEU A 89 2.45 -34.97 4.60
CA LEU A 89 2.40 -34.79 3.14
C LEU A 89 1.25 -35.58 2.51
N VAL A 90 1.07 -36.83 2.94
CA VAL A 90 0.00 -37.72 2.48
C VAL A 90 -1.38 -37.15 2.85
N ALA A 91 -1.54 -36.71 4.10
CA ALA A 91 -2.80 -36.13 4.58
C ALA A 91 -3.14 -34.81 3.86
N CYS A 92 -2.16 -33.92 3.70
CA CYS A 92 -2.30 -32.60 3.08
C CYS A 92 -2.73 -32.68 1.61
N PHE A 93 -2.16 -33.62 0.84
CA PHE A 93 -2.42 -33.73 -0.61
C PHE A 93 -3.31 -34.91 -1.00
N GLY A 94 -3.81 -35.67 -0.01
CA GLY A 94 -4.70 -36.81 -0.24
C GLY A 94 -4.03 -37.93 -1.04
N LEU A 95 -2.75 -38.21 -0.78
CA LEU A 95 -2.00 -39.20 -1.54
C LEU A 95 -2.52 -40.61 -1.23
N SER A 96 -2.76 -41.39 -2.28
CA SER A 96 -3.00 -42.83 -2.16
C SER A 96 -1.74 -43.56 -1.64
N PRO A 97 -1.88 -44.80 -1.13
CA PRO A 97 -0.72 -45.61 -0.74
C PRO A 97 0.30 -45.80 -1.87
N PHE A 98 -0.17 -45.94 -3.12
CA PHE A 98 0.70 -46.04 -4.28
C PHE A 98 1.46 -44.75 -4.55
N GLU A 99 0.79 -43.59 -4.53
CA GLU A 99 1.44 -42.28 -4.73
C GLU A 99 2.45 -41.96 -3.62
N ARG A 100 2.13 -42.32 -2.37
CA ARG A 100 3.08 -42.26 -1.24
C ARG A 100 4.35 -43.05 -1.54
N ASP A 101 4.22 -44.27 -2.04
CA ASP A 101 5.37 -45.13 -2.36
C ASP A 101 6.14 -44.62 -3.59
N VAL A 102 5.48 -43.98 -4.55
CA VAL A 102 6.14 -43.29 -5.68
C VAL A 102 7.00 -42.14 -5.17
N VAL A 103 6.50 -41.31 -4.25
CA VAL A 103 7.28 -40.23 -3.60
C VAL A 103 8.48 -40.80 -2.87
N LEU A 104 8.30 -41.89 -2.10
CA LEU A 104 9.39 -42.56 -1.39
C LEU A 104 10.43 -43.17 -2.33
N LEU A 105 10.02 -43.74 -3.46
CA LEU A 105 10.93 -44.29 -4.47
C LEU A 105 11.76 -43.17 -5.12
N ALA A 106 11.14 -42.02 -5.42
CA ALA A 106 11.85 -40.85 -5.92
C ALA A 106 12.81 -40.27 -4.86
N ALA A 107 12.38 -40.19 -3.58
CA ALA A 107 13.22 -39.77 -2.46
C ALA A 107 14.43 -40.72 -2.27
N ALA A 108 14.22 -42.02 -2.46
CA ALA A 108 15.28 -43.03 -2.33
C ALA A 108 16.44 -42.79 -3.30
N ALA A 109 16.17 -42.27 -4.50
CA ALA A 109 17.20 -41.97 -5.49
C ALA A 109 18.15 -40.83 -5.04
N GLU A 110 17.67 -39.93 -4.18
CA GLU A 110 18.45 -38.82 -3.64
C GLU A 110 19.08 -39.16 -2.27
N LEU A 111 18.46 -40.04 -1.48
CA LEU A 111 18.86 -40.35 -0.11
C LEU A 111 19.65 -41.65 0.06
N ASP A 112 19.51 -42.61 -0.86
CA ASP A 112 20.18 -43.92 -0.79
C ASP A 112 21.00 -44.17 -2.07
N PRO A 113 22.35 -44.26 -1.98
CA PRO A 113 23.21 -44.43 -3.14
C PRO A 113 23.03 -45.78 -3.85
N THR A 114 22.41 -46.77 -3.20
CA THR A 114 22.17 -48.10 -3.78
C THR A 114 20.95 -48.14 -4.69
N THR A 115 20.09 -47.12 -4.67
CA THR A 115 18.84 -47.06 -5.42
C THR A 115 19.05 -47.25 -6.92
N GLY A 116 20.06 -46.61 -7.52
CA GLY A 116 20.28 -46.71 -8.97
C GLY A 116 20.58 -48.14 -9.43
N GLY A 117 21.44 -48.86 -8.72
CA GLY A 117 21.74 -50.27 -9.01
C GLY A 117 20.51 -51.18 -8.85
N ARG A 118 19.67 -50.91 -7.84
CA ARG A 118 18.40 -51.63 -7.62
C ARG A 118 17.39 -51.37 -8.72
N CYS A 119 17.27 -50.13 -9.19
CA CYS A 119 16.40 -49.76 -10.31
C CYS A 119 16.84 -50.41 -11.62
N ALA A 120 18.14 -50.43 -11.92
CA ALA A 120 18.69 -51.10 -13.10
C ALA A 120 18.40 -52.61 -13.07
N ALA A 121 18.65 -53.26 -11.93
CA ALA A 121 18.39 -54.69 -11.75
C ALA A 121 16.89 -55.03 -11.87
N ALA A 122 16.01 -54.21 -11.31
CA ALA A 122 14.57 -54.41 -11.37
C ALA A 122 13.98 -54.12 -12.76
N SER A 123 14.55 -53.18 -13.50
CA SER A 123 14.14 -52.85 -14.87
C SER A 123 14.70 -53.80 -15.92
N GLY A 124 15.72 -54.61 -15.56
CA GLY A 124 16.42 -55.48 -16.49
C GLY A 124 17.28 -54.75 -17.53
N ASP A 125 17.57 -53.46 -17.28
CA ASP A 125 18.26 -52.57 -18.22
C ASP A 125 19.29 -51.72 -17.43
N PRO A 126 20.60 -51.94 -17.65
CA PRO A 126 21.67 -51.17 -16.99
C PRO A 126 21.56 -49.65 -17.23
N GLU A 127 20.99 -49.22 -18.36
CA GLU A 127 20.82 -47.80 -18.70
C GLU A 127 19.65 -47.16 -17.91
N ARG A 128 18.78 -47.96 -17.28
CA ARG A 128 17.65 -47.50 -16.46
C ARG A 128 17.95 -47.56 -14.97
N ALA A 129 19.08 -46.98 -14.58
CA ALA A 129 19.54 -46.90 -13.19
C ALA A 129 18.83 -45.80 -12.36
N HIS A 130 17.53 -45.60 -12.56
CA HIS A 130 16.76 -44.55 -11.90
C HIS A 130 15.28 -44.94 -11.73
N PRO A 131 14.55 -44.33 -10.77
CA PRO A 131 13.11 -44.50 -10.66
C PRO A 131 12.37 -44.08 -11.93
N THR A 132 11.47 -44.95 -12.41
CA THR A 132 10.54 -44.64 -13.51
C THR A 132 9.13 -45.02 -13.10
N PHE A 133 8.11 -44.41 -13.73
CA PHE A 133 6.72 -44.73 -13.41
C PHE A 133 6.35 -46.16 -13.83
N SER A 134 6.93 -46.67 -14.93
CA SER A 134 6.79 -48.07 -15.35
C SER A 134 7.33 -49.04 -14.30
N LEU A 135 8.49 -48.75 -13.69
CA LEU A 135 9.02 -49.55 -12.57
C LEU A 135 8.10 -49.49 -11.35
N ALA A 136 7.59 -48.29 -11.02
CA ALA A 136 6.65 -48.11 -9.92
C ALA A 136 5.38 -48.95 -10.11
N LEU A 137 4.77 -48.91 -11.30
CA LEU A 137 3.59 -49.72 -11.65
C LEU A 137 3.84 -51.23 -11.51
N ALA A 138 5.04 -51.69 -11.85
CA ALA A 138 5.39 -53.11 -11.86
C ALA A 138 5.78 -53.66 -10.46
N ALA A 139 6.36 -52.81 -9.60
CA ALA A 139 6.99 -53.24 -8.35
C ALA A 139 6.26 -52.81 -7.07
N LEU A 140 5.49 -51.72 -7.09
CA LEU A 140 4.80 -51.20 -5.91
C LEU A 140 3.37 -51.74 -5.76
N ALA A 141 2.78 -51.56 -4.58
CA ALA A 141 1.43 -52.05 -4.27
C ALA A 141 0.34 -51.06 -4.71
N GLY A 142 -0.83 -51.58 -5.12
CA GLY A 142 -1.98 -50.75 -5.54
C GLY A 142 -1.76 -49.86 -6.77
N PRO A 143 -1.06 -50.33 -7.83
CA PRO A 143 -0.70 -49.49 -8.97
C PRO A 143 -1.94 -49.00 -9.73
N HIS A 144 -1.92 -47.74 -10.14
CA HIS A 144 -2.96 -47.16 -10.98
C HIS A 144 -2.40 -46.05 -11.89
N TRP A 145 -2.92 -46.00 -13.12
CA TRP A 145 -2.46 -45.07 -14.15
C TRP A 145 -2.83 -43.61 -13.86
N SER A 146 -3.89 -43.36 -13.08
CA SER A 146 -4.34 -42.01 -12.77
C SER A 146 -3.31 -41.19 -11.97
N ALA A 147 -2.38 -41.84 -11.25
CA ALA A 147 -1.36 -41.18 -10.42
C ALA A 147 -0.45 -40.21 -11.19
N LEU A 148 -0.22 -40.46 -12.49
CA LEU A 148 0.64 -39.62 -13.35
C LEU A 148 -0.14 -38.64 -14.24
N THR A 149 -1.45 -38.52 -14.05
CA THR A 149 -2.25 -37.54 -14.78
C THR A 149 -1.89 -36.12 -14.32
N PRO A 150 -1.98 -35.08 -15.19
CA PRO A 150 -1.67 -33.70 -14.80
C PRO A 150 -2.52 -33.15 -13.64
N VAL A 151 -3.69 -33.76 -13.41
CA VAL A 151 -4.64 -33.37 -12.36
C VAL A 151 -4.45 -34.14 -11.04
N ALA A 152 -3.71 -35.25 -11.06
CA ALA A 152 -3.44 -36.04 -9.87
C ALA A 152 -2.40 -35.36 -8.97
N PRO A 153 -2.44 -35.60 -7.65
CA PRO A 153 -1.61 -34.91 -6.66
C PRO A 153 -0.13 -34.84 -7.00
N LEU A 154 0.46 -35.94 -7.48
CA LEU A 154 1.89 -36.05 -7.79
C LEU A 154 2.37 -34.98 -8.79
N ARG A 155 1.63 -34.77 -9.88
CA ARG A 155 1.96 -33.77 -10.91
C ARG A 155 1.31 -32.42 -10.65
N ARG A 156 0.05 -32.40 -10.21
CA ARG A 156 -0.70 -31.17 -9.92
C ARG A 156 0.07 -30.30 -8.93
N TRP A 157 0.56 -30.88 -7.85
CA TRP A 157 1.30 -30.17 -6.80
C TRP A 157 2.81 -30.22 -7.01
N ARG A 158 3.30 -30.69 -8.17
CA ARG A 158 4.74 -30.83 -8.45
C ARG A 158 5.47 -31.49 -7.28
N LEU A 159 4.93 -32.60 -6.78
CA LEU A 159 5.64 -33.39 -5.78
C LEU A 159 6.78 -34.16 -6.43
N ILE A 160 6.56 -34.55 -7.69
CA ILE A 160 7.55 -35.17 -8.56
C ILE A 160 7.62 -34.41 -9.89
N GLU A 161 8.79 -34.45 -10.51
CA GLU A 161 9.07 -33.92 -11.84
C GLU A 161 9.55 -35.05 -12.77
N LEU A 162 9.24 -34.93 -14.05
CA LEU A 162 9.69 -35.83 -15.11
C LEU A 162 10.80 -35.13 -15.89
N ASP A 163 11.95 -35.76 -16.06
CA ASP A 163 13.05 -35.20 -16.89
C ASP A 163 12.61 -35.02 -18.36
N ASP A 164 11.75 -35.90 -18.88
CA ASP A 164 11.19 -35.83 -20.24
C ASP A 164 9.67 -36.05 -20.22
N GLU A 165 8.90 -34.97 -20.37
CA GLU A 165 7.44 -35.03 -20.40
C GLU A 165 6.88 -35.75 -21.65
N THR A 166 7.68 -35.98 -22.69
CA THR A 166 7.26 -36.77 -23.87
C THR A 166 7.26 -38.27 -23.59
N ARG A 167 7.99 -38.72 -22.55
CA ARG A 167 8.17 -40.13 -22.16
C ARG A 167 7.63 -40.39 -20.76
N LEU A 168 6.32 -40.22 -20.59
CA LEU A 168 5.65 -40.26 -19.28
C LEU A 168 6.03 -41.46 -18.39
N THR A 169 6.10 -42.67 -18.93
CA THR A 169 6.29 -43.89 -18.11
C THR A 169 7.74 -44.31 -17.91
N THR A 170 8.62 -43.91 -18.82
CA THR A 170 10.02 -44.35 -18.88
C THR A 170 11.01 -43.24 -18.55
N SER A 171 10.56 -41.98 -18.50
CA SER A 171 11.35 -40.88 -17.98
C SER A 171 11.72 -41.11 -16.51
N ARG A 172 12.88 -40.58 -16.13
CA ARG A 172 13.29 -40.48 -14.73
C ARG A 172 12.26 -39.68 -13.94
N LEU A 173 11.84 -40.24 -12.81
CA LEU A 173 11.07 -39.57 -11.78
C LEU A 173 12.04 -38.89 -10.82
N ARG A 174 11.89 -37.58 -10.65
CA ARG A 174 12.67 -36.80 -9.67
C ARG A 174 11.74 -36.27 -8.61
N LEU A 175 12.20 -36.30 -7.36
CA LEU A 175 11.49 -35.62 -6.29
C LEU A 175 11.79 -34.13 -6.39
N ASP A 176 10.78 -33.29 -6.24
CA ASP A 176 10.98 -31.85 -6.15
C ASP A 176 11.85 -31.51 -4.91
N GLU A 177 12.86 -30.66 -5.08
CA GLU A 177 13.83 -30.31 -4.03
C GLU A 177 13.15 -29.81 -2.75
N ARG A 178 12.10 -29.00 -2.91
CA ARG A 178 11.36 -28.43 -1.79
C ARG A 178 10.62 -29.51 -0.99
N ILE A 179 10.16 -30.56 -1.65
CA ILE A 179 9.51 -31.72 -1.02
C ILE A 179 10.55 -32.64 -0.37
N LEU A 180 11.71 -32.83 -0.98
CA LEU A 180 12.81 -33.56 -0.35
C LEU A 180 13.19 -32.94 1.00
N HIS A 181 13.43 -31.63 1.01
CA HIS A 181 13.78 -30.90 2.23
C HIS A 181 12.66 -30.88 3.28
N PHE A 182 11.39 -30.87 2.84
CA PHE A 182 10.25 -31.06 3.75
C PHE A 182 10.31 -32.42 4.45
N LEU A 183 10.54 -33.50 3.70
CA LEU A 183 10.57 -34.87 4.24
C LEU A 183 11.70 -35.05 5.26
N VAL A 184 12.87 -34.44 5.04
CA VAL A 184 14.01 -34.49 5.98
C VAL A 184 13.91 -33.48 7.13
N GLY A 185 12.82 -32.70 7.22
CA GLY A 185 12.54 -31.81 8.35
C GLY A 185 13.21 -30.44 8.28
N SER A 186 13.50 -29.93 7.07
CA SER A 186 14.06 -28.60 6.83
C SER A 186 13.07 -27.72 6.04
N PRO A 187 12.05 -27.13 6.69
CA PRO A 187 11.07 -26.30 6.00
C PRO A 187 11.63 -24.91 5.64
N TYR A 188 11.40 -24.47 4.41
CA TYR A 188 11.67 -23.11 3.92
C TYR A 188 10.66 -22.78 2.82
N LEU A 189 10.59 -21.52 2.37
CA LEU A 189 9.73 -21.14 1.25
C LEU A 189 10.36 -21.61 -0.08
N ASP A 190 9.59 -22.17 -1.02
CA ASP A 190 10.15 -22.55 -2.33
C ASP A 190 10.93 -21.38 -2.98
N SER A 191 12.12 -21.67 -3.51
CA SER A 191 13.01 -20.67 -4.09
C SER A 191 12.43 -19.96 -5.31
N ARG A 192 11.49 -20.58 -6.02
CA ARG A 192 10.76 -19.97 -7.15
C ARG A 192 9.79 -18.87 -6.72
N LEU A 193 9.45 -18.80 -5.43
CA LEU A 193 8.65 -17.71 -4.84
C LEU A 193 9.54 -16.63 -4.21
N HIS A 194 10.85 -16.83 -4.13
CA HIS A 194 11.77 -15.80 -3.66
C HIS A 194 11.75 -14.60 -4.63
N GLY A 195 11.74 -13.40 -4.08
CA GLY A 195 11.64 -12.16 -4.85
C GLY A 195 10.20 -11.72 -5.13
N LEU A 196 9.26 -12.66 -5.28
CA LEU A 196 7.82 -12.39 -5.41
C LEU A 196 7.14 -12.23 -4.06
N LEU A 197 7.50 -13.08 -3.10
CA LEU A 197 6.89 -13.10 -1.78
C LEU A 197 7.82 -12.50 -0.71
N ARG A 198 7.23 -11.69 0.17
CA ARG A 198 7.93 -11.10 1.33
C ARG A 198 7.24 -11.55 2.60
N ARG A 199 7.99 -12.05 3.58
CA ARG A 199 7.42 -12.41 4.88
C ARG A 199 7.05 -11.15 5.65
N THR A 200 5.81 -11.06 6.11
CA THR A 200 5.34 -9.94 6.93
C THR A 200 5.58 -10.25 8.41
N THR A 201 6.16 -9.30 9.14
CA THR A 201 6.34 -9.38 10.59
C THR A 201 5.06 -9.00 11.30
N VAL A 202 4.68 -9.78 12.31
CA VAL A 202 3.55 -9.43 13.18
C VAL A 202 4.01 -8.33 14.13
N PRO A 203 3.26 -7.22 14.28
CA PRO A 203 3.58 -6.21 15.28
C PRO A 203 3.44 -6.78 16.70
N ASP A 204 4.21 -6.22 17.64
CA ASP A 204 4.19 -6.66 19.05
C ASP A 204 2.83 -6.33 19.69
N SER A 205 2.33 -5.12 19.48
CA SER A 205 1.02 -4.63 19.93
C SER A 205 0.22 -4.03 18.77
N LEU A 206 -1.10 -4.08 18.91
CA LEU A 206 -2.06 -3.41 18.01
C LEU A 206 -3.06 -2.61 18.85
N PRO A 207 -3.50 -1.44 18.36
CA PRO A 207 -4.67 -0.75 18.91
C PRO A 207 -5.90 -1.66 18.92
N ALA A 208 -6.80 -1.46 19.88
CA ALA A 208 -7.97 -2.33 20.09
C ALA A 208 -8.87 -2.42 18.85
N SER A 209 -9.08 -1.32 18.14
CA SER A 209 -9.82 -1.24 16.88
C SER A 209 -9.15 -2.06 15.77
N TYR A 210 -7.82 -2.03 15.68
CA TYR A 210 -7.06 -2.82 14.71
C TYR A 210 -7.09 -4.30 15.06
N ASP A 211 -7.02 -4.62 16.35
CA ASP A 211 -7.12 -5.99 16.86
C ASP A 211 -8.51 -6.60 16.61
N LEU A 212 -9.57 -5.80 16.74
CA LEU A 212 -10.93 -6.18 16.35
C LEU A 212 -11.03 -6.42 14.84
N ALA A 213 -10.45 -5.55 14.02
CA ALA A 213 -10.37 -5.75 12.57
C ALA A 213 -9.62 -7.05 12.22
N ALA A 214 -8.49 -7.33 12.89
CA ALA A 214 -7.73 -8.58 12.72
C ALA A 214 -8.55 -9.81 13.12
N SER A 215 -9.36 -9.70 14.17
CA SER A 215 -10.28 -10.76 14.61
C SER A 215 -11.34 -11.07 13.56
N ARG A 216 -11.87 -10.04 12.88
CA ARG A 216 -12.82 -10.22 11.78
C ARG A 216 -12.16 -10.87 10.56
N VAL A 217 -10.94 -10.47 10.22
CA VAL A 217 -10.17 -11.13 9.14
C VAL A 217 -9.97 -12.61 9.46
N ALA A 218 -9.56 -12.94 10.68
CA ALA A 218 -9.37 -14.34 11.10
C ALA A 218 -10.70 -15.13 11.09
N ALA A 219 -11.80 -14.51 11.53
CA ALA A 219 -13.13 -15.10 11.47
C ALA A 219 -13.60 -15.37 10.03
N GLY A 220 -13.24 -14.49 9.09
CA GLY A 220 -13.51 -14.68 7.66
C GLY A 220 -12.86 -15.94 7.07
N TRP A 221 -11.74 -16.40 7.63
CA TRP A 221 -11.14 -17.69 7.26
C TRP A 221 -11.77 -18.88 7.99
N ALA A 222 -12.18 -18.72 9.25
CA ALA A 222 -12.75 -19.80 10.05
C ALA A 222 -14.23 -20.08 9.75
N GLY A 223 -15.00 -19.05 9.39
CA GLY A 223 -16.45 -19.12 9.12
C GLY A 223 -16.81 -19.62 7.72
N ALA A 224 -15.80 -19.92 6.90
CA ALA A 224 -16.02 -20.46 5.58
C ALA A 224 -16.47 -21.94 5.68
N GLY A 225 -17.75 -22.22 5.40
CA GLY A 225 -18.18 -23.61 5.15
C GLY A 225 -17.37 -24.27 4.03
N LEU A 226 -17.55 -25.58 3.78
CA LEU A 226 -16.82 -26.38 2.78
C LEU A 226 -16.73 -25.78 1.34
N HIS A 227 -17.51 -24.74 1.04
CA HIS A 227 -17.56 -24.05 -0.26
C HIS A 227 -17.38 -22.52 -0.18
N ALA A 228 -17.22 -21.95 1.01
CA ALA A 228 -17.01 -20.52 1.15
C ALA A 228 -15.52 -20.19 0.90
N PRO A 229 -15.22 -19.11 0.17
CA PRO A 229 -13.85 -18.77 -0.16
C PRO A 229 -13.13 -18.27 1.09
N LEU A 230 -11.90 -18.77 1.33
CA LEU A 230 -11.01 -18.34 2.42
C LEU A 230 -10.38 -16.97 2.12
N ARG A 231 -11.18 -16.01 1.64
CA ARG A 231 -10.73 -14.70 1.18
C ARG A 231 -11.37 -13.58 2.00
N VAL A 232 -10.57 -12.60 2.36
CA VAL A 232 -11.02 -11.38 3.04
C VAL A 232 -10.50 -10.17 2.29
N GLU A 233 -11.35 -9.18 2.08
CA GLU A 233 -10.96 -7.89 1.50
C GLU A 233 -10.75 -6.89 2.64
N LEU A 234 -9.53 -6.37 2.78
CA LEU A 234 -9.16 -5.37 3.78
C LEU A 234 -8.98 -4.01 3.09
N VAL A 235 -9.86 -3.07 3.41
CA VAL A 235 -10.04 -1.81 2.68
C VAL A 235 -9.75 -0.59 3.54
N GLY A 236 -9.17 0.46 2.96
CA GLY A 236 -8.92 1.74 3.63
C GLY A 236 -7.63 1.74 4.46
N GLY A 237 -7.35 2.86 5.12
CA GLY A 237 -6.08 3.09 5.81
C GLY A 237 -4.87 3.14 4.86
N ASP A 238 -3.66 3.12 5.41
CA ASP A 238 -2.43 2.97 4.64
C ASP A 238 -2.04 1.48 4.45
N LEU A 239 -1.07 1.22 3.57
CA LEU A 239 -0.63 -0.13 3.23
C LEU A 239 -0.06 -0.89 4.44
N ARG A 240 0.72 -0.21 5.29
CA ARG A 240 1.38 -0.84 6.43
C ARG A 240 0.38 -1.19 7.52
N SER A 241 -0.60 -0.34 7.81
CA SER A 241 -1.67 -0.66 8.75
C SER A 241 -2.51 -1.86 8.29
N ARG A 242 -2.79 -1.98 6.99
CA ARG A 242 -3.44 -3.19 6.42
C ARG A 242 -2.58 -4.44 6.62
N ALA A 243 -1.28 -4.34 6.36
CA ALA A 243 -0.35 -5.45 6.56
C ALA A 243 -0.24 -5.88 8.03
N ASP A 244 -0.17 -4.94 8.96
CA ASP A 244 -0.12 -5.19 10.41
C ASP A 244 -1.40 -5.92 10.90
N ILE A 245 -2.59 -5.47 10.46
CA ILE A 245 -3.87 -6.13 10.76
C ILE A 245 -3.91 -7.55 10.18
N ALA A 246 -3.53 -7.73 8.92
CA ALA A 246 -3.49 -9.03 8.27
C ALA A 246 -2.49 -9.99 8.96
N ALA A 247 -1.34 -9.48 9.40
CA ALA A 247 -0.32 -10.28 10.06
C ALA A 247 -0.79 -10.77 11.43
N ALA A 248 -1.48 -9.92 12.19
CA ALA A 248 -2.09 -10.33 13.45
C ALA A 248 -3.23 -11.32 13.27
N ALA A 249 -4.05 -11.16 12.22
CA ALA A 249 -5.07 -12.14 11.86
C ALA A 249 -4.43 -13.50 11.53
N ALA A 250 -3.38 -13.53 10.71
CA ALA A 250 -2.64 -14.75 10.38
C ALA A 250 -2.10 -15.43 11.65
N ARG A 251 -1.46 -14.67 12.56
CA ARG A 251 -0.97 -15.19 13.85
C ARG A 251 -2.08 -15.84 14.67
N ARG A 252 -3.25 -15.20 14.76
CA ARG A 252 -4.42 -15.74 15.49
C ARG A 252 -4.91 -17.07 14.92
N SER A 253 -4.81 -17.24 13.60
CA SER A 253 -5.15 -18.49 12.90
C SER A 253 -4.01 -19.51 12.86
N GLY A 254 -2.88 -19.25 13.52
CA GLY A 254 -1.70 -20.14 13.50
C GLY A 254 -0.95 -20.14 12.16
N LEU A 255 -1.11 -19.10 11.35
CA LEU A 255 -0.54 -18.97 10.01
C LEU A 255 0.59 -17.93 9.99
N GLY A 256 1.62 -18.16 9.17
CA GLY A 256 2.54 -17.11 8.74
C GLY A 256 1.91 -16.23 7.65
N LEU A 257 2.26 -14.94 7.58
CA LEU A 257 1.81 -14.07 6.48
C LEU A 257 2.93 -13.80 5.50
N TYR A 258 2.63 -13.97 4.21
CA TYR A 258 3.47 -13.53 3.11
C TYR A 258 2.73 -12.50 2.28
N ALA A 259 3.40 -11.44 1.86
CA ALA A 259 2.88 -10.39 1.00
C ALA A 259 3.42 -10.53 -0.43
N MET A 260 2.57 -10.20 -1.41
CA MET A 260 2.87 -10.16 -2.83
C MET A 260 2.24 -8.90 -3.43
N ALA A 261 2.95 -8.19 -4.30
CA ALA A 261 2.33 -7.10 -5.05
C ALA A 261 1.39 -7.69 -6.11
N ALA A 262 0.25 -7.04 -6.36
CA ALA A 262 -0.65 -7.48 -7.42
C ALA A 262 0.00 -7.43 -8.82
N ASP A 263 0.94 -6.51 -9.02
CA ASP A 263 1.73 -6.37 -10.25
C ASP A 263 2.61 -7.59 -10.55
N ASP A 264 2.98 -8.36 -9.52
CA ASP A 264 3.77 -9.58 -9.68
C ASP A 264 2.93 -10.78 -10.16
N THR A 265 1.61 -10.60 -10.35
CA THR A 265 0.73 -11.66 -10.88
C THR A 265 0.92 -11.79 -12.39
N PRO A 266 1.26 -12.99 -12.93
CA PRO A 266 1.41 -13.16 -14.37
C PRO A 266 0.10 -12.92 -15.13
N THR A 267 0.19 -12.16 -16.24
CA THR A 267 -0.94 -11.97 -17.16
C THR A 267 -1.22 -13.23 -17.96
N ASP A 268 -0.18 -13.99 -18.34
CA ASP A 268 -0.31 -15.29 -18.98
C ASP A 268 -1.08 -16.28 -18.08
N PRO A 269 -2.18 -16.87 -18.57
CA PRO A 269 -2.98 -17.80 -17.77
C PRO A 269 -2.24 -19.04 -17.27
N ALA A 270 -1.30 -19.58 -18.04
CA ALA A 270 -0.58 -20.80 -17.67
C ALA A 270 0.49 -20.52 -16.60
N GLU A 271 1.18 -19.37 -16.68
CA GLU A 271 2.07 -18.89 -15.63
C GLU A 271 1.32 -18.57 -14.34
N ARG A 272 0.19 -17.88 -14.42
CA ARG A 272 -0.65 -17.57 -13.26
C ARG A 272 -1.14 -18.83 -12.54
N ASP A 273 -1.59 -19.82 -13.30
CA ASP A 273 -2.05 -21.10 -12.76
C ASP A 273 -0.89 -21.93 -12.15
N ARG A 274 0.33 -21.82 -12.71
CA ARG A 274 1.55 -22.37 -12.08
C ARG A 274 1.87 -21.67 -10.75
N LEU A 275 1.83 -20.34 -10.70
CA LEU A 275 2.05 -19.56 -9.49
C LEU A 275 1.02 -19.90 -8.40
N ALA A 276 -0.27 -19.93 -8.76
CA ALA A 276 -1.36 -20.24 -7.83
C ALA A 276 -1.19 -21.64 -7.20
N ARG A 277 -0.85 -22.65 -8.00
CA ARG A 277 -0.60 -24.00 -7.47
C ARG A 277 0.65 -24.08 -6.61
N LEU A 278 1.73 -23.41 -7.01
CA LEU A 278 2.97 -23.38 -6.24
C LEU A 278 2.73 -22.72 -4.87
N TRP A 279 2.06 -21.57 -4.85
CA TRP A 279 1.69 -20.90 -3.61
C TRP A 279 0.77 -21.77 -2.74
N GLN A 280 -0.28 -22.36 -3.30
CA GLN A 280 -1.19 -23.23 -2.54
C GLN A 280 -0.46 -24.41 -1.90
N ARG A 281 0.47 -25.04 -2.63
CA ARG A 281 1.34 -26.09 -2.09
C ARG A 281 2.16 -25.58 -0.91
N GLU A 282 2.81 -24.43 -1.06
CA GLU A 282 3.62 -23.85 0.01
C GLU A 282 2.78 -23.42 1.22
N ALA A 283 1.60 -22.85 1.02
CA ALA A 283 0.69 -22.45 2.11
C ALA A 283 0.11 -23.64 2.90
N ILE A 284 0.06 -24.82 2.28
CA ILE A 284 -0.31 -26.07 2.95
C ILE A 284 0.89 -26.65 3.73
N LEU A 285 2.09 -26.63 3.15
CA LEU A 285 3.31 -27.17 3.76
C LEU A 285 3.90 -26.27 4.86
N LEU A 286 3.77 -24.96 4.67
CA LEU A 286 4.04 -23.90 5.63
C LEU A 286 2.68 -23.27 5.91
N PRO A 287 1.98 -23.63 7.01
CA PRO A 287 0.69 -23.04 7.34
C PRO A 287 0.76 -21.52 7.24
N ALA A 288 0.24 -20.97 6.13
CA ALA A 288 0.46 -19.58 5.75
C ALA A 288 -0.74 -18.99 5.01
N ALA A 289 -0.86 -17.67 5.13
CA ALA A 289 -1.80 -16.84 4.41
C ALA A 289 -1.05 -15.91 3.43
N LEU A 290 -1.74 -15.51 2.36
CA LEU A 290 -1.22 -14.53 1.39
C LEU A 290 -1.90 -13.18 1.57
N LEU A 291 -1.12 -12.11 1.62
CA LEU A 291 -1.56 -10.74 1.45
C LEU A 291 -1.26 -10.31 0.02
N VAL A 292 -2.29 -10.04 -0.77
CA VAL A 292 -2.14 -9.45 -2.11
C VAL A 292 -2.33 -7.94 -1.99
N GLU A 293 -1.27 -7.19 -2.26
CA GLU A 293 -1.25 -5.72 -2.18
C GLU A 293 -1.66 -5.13 -3.53
N VAL A 294 -2.89 -4.61 -3.59
CA VAL A 294 -3.48 -4.07 -4.81
C VAL A 294 -3.19 -2.57 -4.90
N GLY A 295 -2.31 -2.20 -5.82
CA GLY A 295 -2.01 -0.82 -6.19
C GLY A 295 -2.88 -0.30 -7.34
N GLU A 296 -2.32 0.62 -8.13
CA GLU A 296 -2.93 1.14 -9.34
C GLU A 296 -2.64 0.20 -10.51
N LEU A 297 -3.61 -0.64 -10.88
CA LEU A 297 -3.46 -1.62 -11.94
C LEU A 297 -4.13 -1.16 -13.24
N ASP A 298 -3.53 -1.50 -14.37
CA ASP A 298 -4.24 -1.44 -15.65
C ASP A 298 -5.34 -2.53 -15.74
N ARG A 299 -6.14 -2.50 -16.80
CA ARG A 299 -7.27 -3.41 -16.97
C ARG A 299 -6.84 -4.88 -17.10
N GLU A 300 -5.71 -5.13 -17.77
CA GLU A 300 -5.22 -6.48 -18.03
C GLU A 300 -4.66 -7.09 -16.74
N GLN A 301 -3.83 -6.33 -16.03
CA GLN A 301 -3.25 -6.72 -14.75
C GLN A 301 -4.33 -6.90 -13.67
N ALA A 302 -5.34 -6.04 -13.64
CA ALA A 302 -6.48 -6.19 -12.74
C ALA A 302 -7.24 -7.50 -12.98
N ALA A 303 -7.49 -7.87 -14.25
CA ALA A 303 -8.17 -9.11 -14.60
C ALA A 303 -7.31 -10.35 -14.27
N ALA A 304 -6.00 -10.28 -14.48
CA ALA A 304 -5.07 -11.34 -14.10
C ALA A 304 -5.05 -11.55 -12.57
N THR A 305 -4.96 -10.46 -11.81
CA THR A 305 -4.99 -10.47 -10.34
C THR A 305 -6.31 -11.04 -9.81
N ASP A 306 -7.44 -10.64 -10.41
CA ASP A 306 -8.76 -11.20 -10.06
C ASP A 306 -8.82 -12.71 -10.27
N ALA A 307 -8.37 -13.18 -11.44
CA ALA A 307 -8.34 -14.61 -11.72
C ALA A 307 -7.45 -15.39 -10.75
N PHE A 308 -6.33 -14.81 -10.32
CA PHE A 308 -5.45 -15.40 -9.31
C PHE A 308 -6.14 -15.50 -7.94
N ILE A 309 -6.72 -14.39 -7.45
CA ILE A 309 -7.46 -14.33 -6.18
C ILE A 309 -8.62 -15.32 -6.17
N GLU A 310 -9.36 -15.44 -7.28
CA GLU A 310 -10.49 -16.36 -7.40
C GLU A 310 -10.07 -17.83 -7.36
N SER A 311 -8.88 -18.16 -7.86
CA SER A 311 -8.36 -19.52 -7.87
C SER A 311 -7.82 -19.98 -6.51
N ALA A 312 -7.65 -19.05 -5.56
CA ALA A 312 -7.04 -19.33 -4.26
C ALA A 312 -7.93 -20.25 -3.39
N ALA A 313 -7.39 -21.41 -3.04
CA ALA A 313 -7.99 -22.38 -2.12
C ALA A 313 -7.39 -22.32 -0.70
N VAL A 314 -6.59 -21.29 -0.41
CA VAL A 314 -5.87 -21.09 0.85
C VAL A 314 -6.18 -19.70 1.41
N PRO A 315 -5.99 -19.47 2.72
CA PRO A 315 -6.25 -18.17 3.35
C PRO A 315 -5.57 -17.01 2.60
N LEU A 316 -6.37 -16.04 2.18
CA LEU A 316 -5.91 -14.89 1.40
C LEU A 316 -6.57 -13.60 1.92
N VAL A 317 -5.79 -12.53 2.03
CA VAL A 317 -6.25 -11.16 2.24
C VAL A 317 -5.94 -10.33 0.99
N VAL A 318 -6.94 -9.62 0.49
CA VAL A 318 -6.75 -8.61 -0.56
C VAL A 318 -6.68 -7.25 0.12
N SER A 319 -5.53 -6.58 0.05
CA SER A 319 -5.31 -5.24 0.58
C SER A 319 -5.50 -4.22 -0.52
N SER A 320 -6.47 -3.31 -0.36
CA SER A 320 -6.72 -2.22 -1.31
C SER A 320 -7.14 -0.94 -0.60
N LEU A 321 -6.89 0.21 -1.22
CA LEU A 321 -7.37 1.49 -0.67
C LEU A 321 -8.89 1.60 -0.79
N ASP A 322 -9.40 1.34 -1.99
CA ASP A 322 -10.82 1.36 -2.30
C ASP A 322 -11.37 -0.06 -2.43
N PRO A 323 -12.68 -0.27 -2.16
CA PRO A 323 -13.28 -1.57 -2.36
C PRO A 323 -13.32 -1.93 -3.85
N ARG A 324 -12.88 -3.14 -4.17
CA ARG A 324 -12.76 -3.62 -5.56
C ARG A 324 -14.15 -3.92 -6.15
N GLN A 325 -14.33 -3.53 -7.41
CA GLN A 325 -15.55 -3.82 -8.17
C GLN A 325 -15.36 -5.12 -8.96
N THR A 326 -15.74 -6.24 -8.34
CA THR A 326 -15.62 -7.58 -8.95
C THR A 326 -17.01 -8.14 -9.28
N ALA A 327 -17.12 -8.89 -10.38
CA ALA A 327 -18.39 -9.48 -10.84
C ALA A 327 -18.85 -10.71 -10.04
N ARG A 328 -18.01 -11.24 -9.13
CA ARG A 328 -18.22 -12.50 -8.40
C ARG A 328 -18.39 -12.30 -6.89
N PRO A 329 -18.90 -13.31 -6.13
CA PRO A 329 -19.24 -13.16 -4.72
C PRO A 329 -18.07 -12.61 -3.91
N ARG A 330 -18.29 -11.62 -3.06
CA ARG A 330 -17.22 -11.08 -2.22
C ARG A 330 -16.94 -12.04 -1.06
N GLY A 331 -15.67 -12.12 -0.64
CA GLY A 331 -15.36 -12.62 0.70
C GLY A 331 -15.87 -11.65 1.77
N GLU A 332 -15.55 -11.90 3.04
CA GLU A 332 -15.81 -10.88 4.06
C GLU A 332 -15.03 -9.60 3.73
N ARG A 333 -15.67 -8.45 3.91
CA ARG A 333 -15.01 -7.15 3.82
C ARG A 333 -14.79 -6.58 5.21
N VAL A 334 -13.54 -6.21 5.49
CA VAL A 334 -13.13 -5.53 6.71
C VAL A 334 -12.58 -4.17 6.31
N THR A 335 -13.02 -3.12 6.97
CA THR A 335 -12.50 -1.75 6.78
C THR A 335 -11.51 -1.47 7.89
N VAL A 336 -10.36 -0.88 7.55
CA VAL A 336 -9.41 -0.39 8.55
C VAL A 336 -10.08 0.76 9.30
N PRO A 337 -10.32 0.62 10.62
CA PRO A 337 -10.96 1.66 11.39
C PRO A 337 -10.01 2.86 11.56
N ALA A 338 -10.58 4.07 11.69
CA ALA A 338 -9.83 5.20 12.21
C ALA A 338 -9.62 4.98 13.72
N LEU A 339 -8.45 5.38 14.22
CA LEU A 339 -8.17 5.34 15.66
C LEU A 339 -8.90 6.50 16.33
N ASP A 340 -9.50 6.23 17.48
CA ASP A 340 -10.03 7.30 18.33
C ASP A 340 -8.91 8.00 19.12
N THR A 341 -9.28 9.07 19.84
CA THR A 341 -8.34 9.88 20.62
C THR A 341 -7.64 9.08 21.71
N GLU A 342 -8.34 8.13 22.35
CA GLU A 342 -7.78 7.31 23.44
C GLU A 342 -6.77 6.30 22.90
N GLU A 343 -7.10 5.65 21.78
CA GLU A 343 -6.19 4.75 21.08
C GLU A 343 -4.96 5.48 20.53
N GLN A 344 -5.15 6.67 19.94
CA GLN A 344 -4.04 7.52 19.49
C GLN A 344 -3.11 7.86 20.67
N LEU A 345 -3.67 8.33 21.79
CA LEU A 345 -2.90 8.68 22.98
C LEU A 345 -2.09 7.48 23.50
N GLY A 346 -2.69 6.28 23.53
CA GLY A 346 -1.99 5.05 23.91
C GLY A 346 -0.80 4.73 23.00
N VAL A 347 -0.98 4.84 21.68
CA VAL A 347 0.10 4.59 20.72
C VAL A 347 1.23 5.62 20.82
N TRP A 348 0.89 6.89 21.04
CA TRP A 348 1.87 7.95 21.29
C TRP A 348 2.62 7.72 22.62
N ALA A 349 1.91 7.35 23.69
CA ALA A 349 2.52 7.03 24.98
C ALA A 349 3.51 5.87 24.86
N ASP A 350 3.12 4.77 24.19
CA ASP A 350 4.00 3.62 23.95
C ASP A 350 5.25 4.00 23.13
N ALA A 351 5.10 4.85 22.10
CA ALA A 351 6.21 5.25 21.25
C ALA A 351 7.21 6.20 21.95
N PHE A 352 6.75 6.96 22.94
CA PHE A 352 7.53 7.94 23.69
C PHE A 352 7.89 7.47 25.11
N GLU A 353 7.62 6.21 25.47
CA GLU A 353 7.93 5.63 26.78
C GLU A 353 9.42 5.81 27.17
N ALA A 354 10.32 5.78 26.18
CA ALA A 354 11.75 5.97 26.36
C ALA A 354 12.21 7.46 26.41
N VAL A 355 11.29 8.43 26.30
CA VAL A 355 11.57 9.88 26.25
C VAL A 355 10.95 10.55 27.49
N PRO A 356 11.68 10.63 28.63
CA PRO A 356 11.12 11.03 29.93
C PRO A 356 10.72 12.51 30.06
N GLU A 357 11.09 13.35 29.09
CA GLU A 357 10.82 14.80 29.11
C GLU A 357 9.46 15.18 28.50
N VAL A 358 8.78 14.27 27.78
CA VAL A 358 7.48 14.54 27.17
C VAL A 358 6.36 14.16 28.14
N SER A 359 5.54 15.14 28.53
CA SER A 359 4.42 14.92 29.45
C SER A 359 3.17 14.38 28.74
N GLU A 360 2.21 13.87 29.50
CA GLU A 360 0.91 13.44 28.94
C GLU A 360 0.12 14.61 28.31
N GLU A 361 0.35 15.85 28.77
CA GLU A 361 -0.28 17.04 28.20
C GLU A 361 0.31 17.36 26.81
N ASP A 362 1.64 17.24 26.66
CA ASP A 362 2.32 17.39 25.36
C ASP A 362 1.83 16.34 24.34
N LEU A 363 1.59 15.09 24.79
CA LEU A 363 1.04 14.04 23.94
C LEU A 363 -0.40 14.33 23.51
N LYS A 364 -1.22 14.96 24.36
CA LYS A 364 -2.58 15.37 23.99
C LYS A 364 -2.56 16.41 22.88
N ASP A 365 -1.67 17.39 22.98
CA ASP A 365 -1.47 18.40 21.92
C ASP A 365 -1.09 17.75 20.59
N LEU A 366 -0.23 16.71 20.62
CA LEU A 366 0.13 15.94 19.43
C LEU A 366 -1.08 15.19 18.85
N VAL A 367 -1.90 14.52 19.69
CA VAL A 367 -3.08 13.78 19.23
C VAL A 367 -4.17 14.73 18.68
N GLU A 368 -4.29 15.94 19.22
CA GLU A 368 -5.22 16.95 18.72
C GLU A 368 -4.85 17.49 17.33
N GLN A 369 -3.55 17.52 17.03
CA GLN A 369 -3.04 17.99 15.76
C GLN A 369 -2.84 16.89 14.72
N PHE A 370 -2.29 15.76 15.12
CA PHE A 370 -1.82 14.69 14.24
C PHE A 370 -2.74 13.47 14.31
N SER A 371 -3.21 13.02 13.15
CA SER A 371 -3.96 11.78 13.00
C SER A 371 -3.10 10.77 12.22
N LEU A 372 -2.06 10.25 12.89
CA LEU A 372 -1.06 9.38 12.27
C LEU A 372 -1.37 7.89 12.46
N PRO A 373 -1.05 7.04 11.48
CA PRO A 373 -1.03 5.59 11.68
C PRO A 373 0.03 5.16 12.72
N PRO A 374 -0.16 4.04 13.43
CA PRO A 374 0.74 3.61 14.51
C PRO A 374 2.21 3.44 14.13
N HIS A 375 2.47 2.98 12.91
CA HIS A 375 3.85 2.78 12.45
C HIS A 375 4.60 4.10 12.23
N LEU A 376 3.89 5.19 11.86
CA LEU A 376 4.48 6.52 11.75
C LEU A 376 4.74 7.13 13.13
N ILE A 377 3.84 6.92 14.09
CA ILE A 377 4.03 7.37 15.48
C ILE A 377 5.27 6.70 16.10
N ARG A 378 5.43 5.38 15.91
CA ARG A 378 6.64 4.65 16.34
C ARG A 378 7.91 5.14 15.65
N SER A 379 7.84 5.49 14.36
CA SER A 379 8.96 6.08 13.62
C SER A 379 9.35 7.46 14.17
N ALA A 380 8.35 8.29 14.50
CA ALA A 380 8.55 9.59 15.13
C ALA A 380 9.24 9.45 16.50
N GLY A 381 8.72 8.57 17.38
CA GLY A 381 9.33 8.30 18.68
C GLY A 381 10.79 7.80 18.56
N ALA A 382 11.05 6.84 17.67
CA ALA A 382 12.40 6.34 17.43
C ALA A 382 13.36 7.41 16.89
N THR A 383 12.86 8.36 16.09
CA THR A 383 13.64 9.51 15.61
C THR A 383 13.99 10.46 16.75
N VAL A 384 13.04 10.80 17.62
CA VAL A 384 13.30 11.66 18.79
C VAL A 384 14.31 11.01 19.75
N VAL A 385 14.17 9.71 20.03
CA VAL A 385 15.12 8.96 20.88
C VAL A 385 16.54 8.96 20.30
N ARG A 386 16.67 8.88 18.97
CA ARG A 386 17.98 8.91 18.29
C ARG A 386 18.61 10.30 18.32
N ASP A 387 17.80 11.34 18.14
CA ASP A 387 18.28 12.70 18.00
C ASP A 387 18.55 13.35 19.39
N LEU A 388 17.97 12.82 20.48
CA LEU A 388 18.40 13.10 21.85
C LEU A 388 19.71 12.35 22.18
N PRO A 389 20.76 13.01 22.75
CA PRO A 389 20.79 14.35 23.34
C PRO A 389 21.50 15.40 22.45
N GLY A 390 21.36 15.33 21.13
CA GLY A 390 22.17 16.11 20.18
C GLY A 390 21.73 17.56 19.95
N GLU A 391 22.67 18.49 20.17
CA GLU A 391 22.92 19.87 19.66
C GLU A 391 21.79 20.86 19.29
N ASP A 392 20.53 20.47 19.08
CA ASP A 392 19.44 21.39 18.72
C ASP A 392 18.94 22.19 19.94
N GLU A 393 18.62 23.47 19.75
CA GLU A 393 18.00 24.37 20.77
C GLU A 393 16.59 23.94 21.20
N LEU A 394 16.01 22.90 20.60
CA LEU A 394 14.64 22.44 20.85
C LEU A 394 14.60 21.43 22.00
N ASP A 395 13.61 21.57 22.88
CA ASP A 395 13.28 20.58 23.89
C ASP A 395 12.62 19.32 23.28
N ALA A 396 12.45 18.26 24.09
CA ALA A 396 11.86 17.00 23.65
C ALA A 396 10.46 17.18 23.04
N THR A 397 9.65 18.11 23.57
CA THR A 397 8.33 18.45 23.03
C THR A 397 8.42 19.05 21.62
N GLY A 398 9.33 20.00 21.41
CA GLY A 398 9.60 20.60 20.11
C GLY A 398 10.09 19.56 19.08
N LEU A 399 10.94 18.62 19.52
CA LEU A 399 11.40 17.50 18.69
C LEU A 399 10.25 16.54 18.33
N ALA A 400 9.36 16.23 19.27
CA ALA A 400 8.19 15.38 19.04
C ALA A 400 7.23 16.01 18.03
N TRP A 401 6.94 17.31 18.16
CA TRP A 401 6.15 18.07 17.20
C TRP A 401 6.79 18.07 15.81
N ARG A 402 8.11 18.30 15.73
CA ARG A 402 8.87 18.29 14.47
C ARG A 402 8.86 16.90 13.81
N ALA A 403 8.97 15.84 14.60
CA ALA A 403 8.90 14.46 14.10
C ALA A 403 7.50 14.13 13.58
N GLY A 404 6.43 14.52 14.31
CA GLY A 404 5.04 14.39 13.86
C GLY A 404 4.78 15.14 12.56
N LEU A 405 5.25 16.39 12.44
CA LEU A 405 5.22 17.15 11.18
C LEU A 405 5.96 16.40 10.07
N THR A 406 7.16 15.88 10.34
CA THR A 406 7.98 15.21 9.34
C THR A 406 7.32 13.94 8.79
N GLU A 407 6.73 13.13 9.66
CA GLU A 407 5.99 11.93 9.23
C GLU A 407 4.68 12.29 8.52
N ALA A 408 3.99 13.36 8.93
CA ALA A 408 2.81 13.86 8.24
C ALA A 408 3.11 14.46 6.86
N ARG A 409 4.33 14.97 6.63
CA ARG A 409 4.79 15.52 5.34
C ARG A 409 4.93 14.44 4.27
N MET A 410 5.27 13.21 4.64
CA MET A 410 5.60 12.14 3.69
C MET A 410 4.39 11.82 2.78
N GLY A 411 4.51 12.24 1.51
CA GLY A 411 3.49 12.06 0.45
C GLY A 411 2.80 13.33 -0.05
N MET A 412 2.98 14.49 0.60
CA MET A 412 2.42 15.77 0.10
C MET A 412 3.34 16.53 -0.85
N ASP A 413 4.66 16.30 -0.78
CA ASP A 413 5.64 16.99 -1.64
C ASP A 413 5.47 16.66 -3.13
N GLU A 414 4.89 15.49 -3.47
CA GLU A 414 4.59 15.11 -4.85
C GLU A 414 3.31 15.76 -5.39
N LEU A 415 2.46 16.31 -4.51
CA LEU A 415 1.10 16.74 -4.84
C LEU A 415 0.92 18.28 -4.85
N GLY A 416 1.91 19.03 -4.39
CA GLY A 416 1.84 20.49 -4.33
C GLY A 416 3.17 21.15 -4.00
N ARG A 417 3.21 22.49 -4.11
CA ARG A 417 4.40 23.26 -3.75
C ARG A 417 4.36 23.62 -2.27
N ARG A 418 5.31 23.07 -1.50
CA ARG A 418 5.53 23.43 -0.10
C ARG A 418 6.17 24.82 0.02
N ILE A 419 5.68 25.62 0.97
CA ILE A 419 6.32 26.85 1.44
C ILE A 419 6.54 26.72 2.94
N GLU A 420 7.81 26.84 3.35
CA GLU A 420 8.15 27.03 4.76
C GLU A 420 7.81 28.48 5.15
N PRO A 421 6.88 28.69 6.09
CA PRO A 421 6.41 30.04 6.42
C PRO A 421 7.51 30.88 7.08
N GLN A 422 7.92 31.96 6.41
CA GLN A 422 8.89 32.92 6.95
C GLN A 422 8.22 34.25 7.32
N ALA A 423 7.18 34.64 6.60
CA ALA A 423 6.45 35.88 6.84
C ALA A 423 5.60 35.84 8.13
N GLY A 424 5.60 36.94 8.90
CA GLY A 424 4.74 37.15 10.06
C GLY A 424 3.74 38.30 9.88
N TRP A 425 2.92 38.58 10.89
CA TRP A 425 1.93 39.67 10.85
C TRP A 425 2.53 41.04 10.53
N GLY A 426 3.79 41.26 10.91
CA GLY A 426 4.54 42.48 10.60
C GLY A 426 4.89 42.65 9.12
N ASP A 427 4.80 41.60 8.30
CA ASP A 427 5.09 41.67 6.86
C ASP A 427 3.84 41.95 6.03
N LEU A 428 2.66 41.74 6.61
CA LEU A 428 1.37 41.93 5.93
C LEU A 428 0.83 43.34 6.16
N VAL A 429 0.55 44.06 5.07
CA VAL A 429 -0.11 45.38 5.09
C VAL A 429 -1.50 45.24 4.52
N LEU A 430 -2.51 45.34 5.39
CA LEU A 430 -3.93 45.34 5.04
C LEU A 430 -4.70 46.24 6.00
N ALA A 431 -5.88 46.69 5.58
CA ALA A 431 -6.79 47.39 6.46
C ALA A 431 -7.21 46.53 7.69
N GLU A 432 -7.41 47.19 8.83
CA GLU A 432 -7.66 46.53 10.13
C GLU A 432 -8.86 45.58 10.12
N ARG A 433 -9.86 45.85 9.26
CA ARG A 433 -11.01 44.96 9.11
C ARG A 433 -10.58 43.58 8.59
N GLN A 434 -9.75 43.53 7.56
CA GLN A 434 -9.25 42.30 6.95
C GLN A 434 -8.34 41.55 7.94
N LEU A 435 -7.43 42.27 8.62
CA LEU A 435 -6.55 41.67 9.63
C LEU A 435 -7.34 41.00 10.76
N ARG A 436 -8.43 41.62 11.22
CA ARG A 436 -9.31 41.02 12.23
C ARG A 436 -9.93 39.70 11.75
N VAL A 437 -10.40 39.63 10.51
CA VAL A 437 -10.97 38.39 9.96
C VAL A 437 -9.90 37.30 9.84
N LEU A 438 -8.67 37.64 9.41
CA LEU A 438 -7.56 36.67 9.36
C LEU A 438 -7.22 36.13 10.75
N ARG A 439 -7.18 36.99 11.78
CA ARG A 439 -6.98 36.58 13.18
C ARG A 439 -8.12 35.71 13.71
N GLU A 440 -9.35 35.98 13.30
CA GLU A 440 -10.52 35.17 13.64
C GLU A 440 -10.42 33.75 13.02
N ILE A 441 -9.95 33.65 11.77
CA ILE A 441 -9.70 32.35 11.12
C ILE A 441 -8.66 31.55 11.92
N VAL A 442 -7.53 32.18 12.27
CA VAL A 442 -6.48 31.54 13.09
C VAL A 442 -7.02 31.09 14.45
N ALA A 443 -7.80 31.94 15.13
CA ALA A 443 -8.40 31.60 16.41
C ALA A 443 -9.34 30.39 16.31
N HIS A 444 -10.16 30.29 15.25
CA HIS A 444 -11.02 29.13 15.04
C HIS A 444 -10.25 27.83 14.83
N VAL A 445 -9.12 27.86 14.13
CA VAL A 445 -8.29 26.66 13.94
C VAL A 445 -7.65 26.26 15.25
N ARG A 446 -7.08 27.22 16.00
CA ARG A 446 -6.40 26.99 17.28
C ARG A 446 -7.34 26.45 18.36
N GLN A 447 -8.57 26.97 18.44
CA GLN A 447 -9.55 26.63 19.49
C GLN A 447 -10.48 25.48 19.09
N ARG A 448 -10.19 24.78 17.98
CA ARG A 448 -11.10 23.76 17.43
C ARG A 448 -11.31 22.58 18.39
N ALA A 449 -10.26 22.12 19.08
CA ALA A 449 -10.32 20.94 19.93
C ALA A 449 -11.21 21.22 21.14
N THR A 450 -10.97 22.34 21.83
CA THR A 450 -11.80 22.82 22.92
C THR A 450 -13.27 22.99 22.52
N VAL A 451 -13.57 23.67 21.41
CA VAL A 451 -14.97 23.91 21.03
C VAL A 451 -15.66 22.63 20.55
N TYR A 452 -15.00 21.85 19.69
CA TYR A 452 -15.63 20.68 19.07
C TYR A 452 -15.66 19.45 19.97
N GLN A 453 -14.59 19.21 20.73
CA GLN A 453 -14.44 18.03 21.57
C GLN A 453 -14.87 18.34 23.01
N GLU A 454 -14.16 19.23 23.72
CA GLU A 454 -14.44 19.50 25.15
C GLU A 454 -15.84 20.08 25.37
N TRP A 455 -16.24 21.07 24.57
CA TRP A 455 -17.58 21.67 24.66
C TRP A 455 -18.63 20.86 23.90
N GLY A 456 -18.24 19.80 23.19
CA GLY A 456 -19.14 18.84 22.56
C GLY A 456 -19.88 19.32 21.31
N PHE A 457 -19.46 20.43 20.68
CA PHE A 457 -20.14 20.93 19.49
C PHE A 457 -20.07 19.96 18.29
N ALA A 458 -19.06 19.08 18.21
CA ALA A 458 -18.97 18.06 17.16
C ALA A 458 -20.14 17.08 17.17
N ALA A 459 -20.65 16.70 18.35
CA ALA A 459 -21.77 15.77 18.46
C ALA A 459 -23.10 16.38 17.94
N THR A 460 -23.21 17.71 18.02
CA THR A 460 -24.40 18.45 17.58
C THR A 460 -24.30 18.81 16.09
N LEU A 461 -23.12 19.25 15.65
CA LEU A 461 -22.83 19.64 14.27
C LEU A 461 -22.36 18.42 13.48
N ARG A 462 -23.30 17.66 12.90
CA ARG A 462 -23.02 16.41 12.17
C ARG A 462 -22.12 16.57 10.92
N ARG A 463 -21.86 17.81 10.44
CA ARG A 463 -21.06 18.16 9.25
C ARG A 463 -20.48 19.57 9.35
N GLY A 464 -19.42 19.86 8.58
CA GLY A 464 -18.89 21.23 8.40
C GLY A 464 -17.93 21.70 9.50
N LEU A 465 -17.16 20.77 10.08
CA LEU A 465 -16.15 21.08 11.10
C LEU A 465 -14.87 21.67 10.50
N GLY A 466 -14.70 21.58 9.18
CA GLY A 466 -13.59 22.20 8.48
C GLY A 466 -13.65 23.73 8.46
N VAL A 467 -12.49 24.37 8.46
CA VAL A 467 -12.38 25.82 8.31
C VAL A 467 -12.07 26.13 6.85
N THR A 468 -13.04 26.72 6.15
CA THR A 468 -12.91 27.12 4.74
C THR A 468 -12.86 28.64 4.61
N ALA A 469 -11.88 29.13 3.86
CA ALA A 469 -11.73 30.56 3.58
C ALA A 469 -11.60 30.82 2.07
N LEU A 470 -12.13 31.95 1.62
CA LEU A 470 -11.94 32.48 0.27
C LEU A 470 -11.21 33.83 0.35
N PHE A 471 -10.05 33.91 -0.30
CA PHE A 471 -9.25 35.11 -0.45
C PHE A 471 -9.49 35.70 -1.84
N ALA A 472 -10.16 36.84 -1.90
CA ALA A 472 -10.58 37.47 -3.15
C ALA A 472 -9.87 38.80 -3.36
N GLY A 473 -9.19 38.98 -4.50
CA GLY A 473 -8.54 40.25 -4.83
C GLY A 473 -7.66 40.15 -6.05
N GLY A 474 -7.19 41.28 -6.59
CA GLY A 474 -6.33 41.29 -7.78
C GLY A 474 -5.02 40.50 -7.59
N SER A 475 -4.31 40.25 -8.69
CA SER A 475 -2.97 39.65 -8.62
C SER A 475 -2.01 40.56 -7.83
N GLY A 476 -1.17 39.96 -7.00
CA GLY A 476 -0.16 40.70 -6.23
C GLY A 476 -0.67 41.51 -5.03
N THR A 477 -1.91 41.34 -4.58
CA THR A 477 -2.47 42.03 -3.39
C THR A 477 -2.16 41.35 -2.04
N GLY A 478 -1.36 40.28 -2.02
CA GLY A 478 -0.89 39.64 -0.79
C GLY A 478 -1.72 38.45 -0.30
N LYS A 479 -2.55 37.83 -1.16
CA LYS A 479 -3.35 36.62 -0.81
C LYS A 479 -2.47 35.47 -0.29
N THR A 480 -1.46 35.08 -1.06
CA THR A 480 -0.51 34.01 -0.69
C THR A 480 0.32 34.38 0.54
N LEU A 481 0.72 35.66 0.65
CA LEU A 481 1.45 36.16 1.82
C LEU A 481 0.61 36.05 3.10
N ALA A 482 -0.69 36.37 3.04
CA ALA A 482 -1.58 36.22 4.19
C ALA A 482 -1.75 34.75 4.61
N ALA A 483 -1.82 33.82 3.65
CA ALA A 483 -1.84 32.39 3.94
C ALA A 483 -0.54 31.93 4.62
N GLU A 484 0.61 32.43 4.17
CA GLU A 484 1.92 32.15 4.77
C GLU A 484 2.00 32.66 6.21
N VAL A 485 1.57 33.90 6.46
CA VAL A 485 1.51 34.48 7.81
C VAL A 485 0.65 33.64 8.76
N MET A 486 -0.50 33.17 8.28
CA MET A 486 -1.39 32.31 9.06
C MET A 486 -0.77 30.93 9.33
N ALA A 487 -0.07 30.35 8.35
CA ALA A 487 0.62 29.08 8.53
C ALA A 487 1.72 29.20 9.61
N LYS A 488 2.51 30.29 9.59
CA LYS A 488 3.53 30.58 10.61
C LYS A 488 2.93 30.71 12.01
N GLU A 489 1.82 31.45 12.14
CA GLU A 489 1.12 31.67 13.41
C GLU A 489 0.49 30.39 13.99
N LEU A 490 0.18 29.42 13.12
CA LEU A 490 -0.36 28.11 13.51
C LEU A 490 0.73 27.04 13.70
N GLY A 491 1.99 27.33 13.35
CA GLY A 491 3.07 26.34 13.39
C GLY A 491 2.90 25.21 12.37
N LEU A 492 2.25 25.49 11.24
CA LEU A 492 1.90 24.52 10.19
C LEU A 492 2.63 24.83 8.89
N ASP A 493 2.88 23.80 8.08
CA ASP A 493 3.37 23.97 6.71
C ASP A 493 2.24 24.50 5.79
N LEU A 494 2.62 25.36 4.84
CA LEU A 494 1.75 25.86 3.78
C LEU A 494 1.96 25.04 2.50
N PHE A 495 0.91 24.40 2.00
CA PHE A 495 0.91 23.70 0.72
C PHE A 495 0.08 24.47 -0.30
N ILE A 496 0.72 24.87 -1.39
CA ILE A 496 0.04 25.48 -2.53
C ILE A 496 -0.30 24.40 -3.55
N ILE A 497 -1.59 24.22 -3.79
CA ILE A 497 -2.14 23.35 -4.83
C ILE A 497 -2.64 24.21 -5.97
N ASP A 498 -2.02 24.05 -7.13
CA ASP A 498 -2.46 24.68 -8.37
C ASP A 498 -3.61 23.86 -8.97
N LEU A 499 -4.82 24.40 -8.88
CA LEU A 499 -6.02 23.74 -9.38
C LEU A 499 -5.97 23.54 -10.90
N SER A 500 -5.23 24.38 -11.66
CA SER A 500 -5.10 24.22 -13.10
C SER A 500 -4.32 22.94 -13.48
N GLN A 501 -3.35 22.53 -12.65
CA GLN A 501 -2.55 21.32 -12.85
C GLN A 501 -3.32 20.05 -12.45
N VAL A 502 -4.14 20.13 -11.39
CA VAL A 502 -4.93 18.98 -10.91
C VAL A 502 -6.05 18.60 -11.87
N VAL A 503 -6.54 19.55 -12.68
CA VAL A 503 -7.69 19.41 -13.61
C VAL A 503 -7.26 18.94 -15.02
N SER A 504 -6.03 18.46 -15.18
CA SER A 504 -5.50 18.09 -16.51
C SER A 504 -6.30 16.95 -17.20
N LYS A 505 -6.58 17.17 -18.50
CA LYS A 505 -7.08 16.34 -19.64
C LYS A 505 -7.84 15.00 -19.49
N TYR A 506 -7.86 14.33 -18.34
CA TYR A 506 -8.49 13.02 -18.17
C TYR A 506 -9.57 13.07 -17.07
N ILE A 507 -10.82 12.94 -17.50
CA ILE A 507 -12.00 12.90 -16.62
C ILE A 507 -11.85 11.73 -15.62
N GLY A 508 -11.79 12.04 -14.31
CA GLY A 508 -11.70 11.07 -13.22
C GLY A 508 -10.36 11.02 -12.47
N GLU A 509 -9.26 11.53 -13.06
CA GLU A 509 -7.97 11.64 -12.35
C GLU A 509 -7.97 12.81 -11.34
N THR A 510 -8.70 13.89 -11.63
CA THR A 510 -8.86 15.06 -10.77
C THR A 510 -9.37 14.70 -9.36
N GLU A 511 -10.44 13.91 -9.26
CA GLU A 511 -11.00 13.49 -7.96
C GLU A 511 -10.03 12.62 -7.16
N LYS A 512 -9.31 11.73 -7.85
CA LYS A 512 -8.30 10.86 -7.23
C LYS A 512 -7.14 11.68 -6.68
N ASN A 513 -6.67 12.68 -7.44
CA ASN A 513 -5.60 13.58 -7.02
C ASN A 513 -6.03 14.48 -5.86
N LEU A 514 -7.22 15.09 -5.93
CA LEU A 514 -7.79 15.84 -4.82
C LEU A 514 -7.96 14.96 -3.57
N ARG A 515 -8.40 13.71 -3.75
CA ARG A 515 -8.50 12.75 -2.64
C ARG A 515 -7.14 12.53 -1.98
N LYS A 516 -6.11 12.25 -2.78
CA LYS A 516 -4.73 12.06 -2.29
C LYS A 516 -4.24 13.28 -1.50
N VAL A 517 -4.48 14.51 -2.00
CA VAL A 517 -4.11 15.75 -1.33
C VAL A 517 -4.75 15.85 0.06
N PHE A 518 -6.09 15.72 0.14
CA PHE A 518 -6.78 15.86 1.43
C PHE A 518 -6.48 14.70 2.39
N ASP A 519 -6.38 13.46 1.90
CA ASP A 519 -6.06 12.29 2.73
C ASP A 519 -4.64 12.39 3.32
N ALA A 520 -3.69 12.94 2.56
CA ALA A 520 -2.35 13.24 3.06
C ALA A 520 -2.37 14.42 4.05
N ALA A 521 -3.14 15.47 3.77
CA ALA A 521 -3.29 16.63 4.63
C ALA A 521 -3.95 16.31 5.99
N GLU A 522 -4.89 15.36 6.03
CA GLU A 522 -5.57 14.94 7.26
C GLU A 522 -4.63 14.37 8.32
N ARG A 523 -3.45 13.86 7.93
CA ARG A 523 -2.46 13.29 8.85
C ARG A 523 -1.81 14.31 9.78
N GLY A 524 -1.53 15.51 9.27
CA GLY A 524 -0.83 16.56 10.02
C GLY A 524 -1.55 17.90 10.11
N GLY A 525 -2.74 18.00 9.52
CA GLY A 525 -3.56 19.22 9.56
C GLY A 525 -2.90 20.41 8.87
N ALA A 526 -2.19 20.19 7.77
CA ALA A 526 -1.49 21.24 7.02
C ALA A 526 -2.43 22.35 6.49
N LEU A 527 -1.89 23.54 6.24
CA LEU A 527 -2.67 24.62 5.62
C LEU A 527 -2.67 24.42 4.10
N LEU A 528 -3.84 24.19 3.53
CA LEU A 528 -4.00 24.00 2.07
C LEU A 528 -4.42 25.30 1.41
N LEU A 529 -3.63 25.79 0.46
CA LEU A 529 -3.94 26.93 -0.38
C LEU A 529 -4.19 26.46 -1.80
N PHE A 530 -5.44 26.49 -2.22
CA PHE A 530 -5.87 26.22 -3.58
C PHE A 530 -5.84 27.53 -4.38
N ASP A 531 -4.85 27.67 -5.25
CA ASP A 531 -4.68 28.88 -6.06
C ASP A 531 -5.53 28.83 -7.34
N GLU A 532 -5.90 29.99 -7.86
CA GLU A 532 -6.65 30.17 -9.12
C GLU A 532 -8.00 29.43 -9.17
N ALA A 533 -8.80 29.54 -8.11
CA ALA A 533 -10.13 28.92 -8.06
C ALA A 533 -11.02 29.32 -9.26
N ASP A 534 -10.86 30.53 -9.81
CA ASP A 534 -11.61 30.98 -10.99
C ASP A 534 -11.45 30.08 -12.23
N ALA A 535 -10.37 29.31 -12.36
CA ALA A 535 -10.20 28.31 -13.42
C ALA A 535 -11.28 27.21 -13.34
N LEU A 536 -11.68 26.84 -12.12
CA LEU A 536 -12.75 25.87 -11.85
C LEU A 536 -14.15 26.49 -11.84
N PHE A 537 -14.29 27.73 -11.37
CA PHE A 537 -15.58 28.32 -10.99
C PHE A 537 -16.08 29.46 -11.90
N GLY A 538 -15.38 29.81 -12.98
CA GLY A 538 -15.82 30.86 -13.90
C GLY A 538 -17.26 30.64 -14.40
N LYS A 539 -18.06 31.71 -14.52
CA LYS A 539 -19.44 31.67 -15.05
C LYS A 539 -19.47 31.00 -16.43
N ARG A 540 -19.73 29.69 -16.47
CA ARG A 540 -19.99 28.98 -17.71
C ARG A 540 -21.48 29.13 -18.02
N SER A 541 -21.76 29.87 -19.09
CA SER A 541 -23.10 30.04 -19.67
C SER A 541 -23.77 28.69 -19.92
N GLU A 542 -25.08 28.63 -19.65
CA GLU A 542 -26.06 27.58 -19.99
C GLU A 542 -25.50 26.24 -20.52
N VAL A 543 -25.67 25.21 -19.70
CA VAL A 543 -25.44 23.78 -20.01
C VAL A 543 -25.80 23.44 -21.45
N LYS A 544 -24.80 23.22 -22.29
CA LYS A 544 -24.98 22.67 -23.64
C LYS A 544 -24.20 21.40 -23.91
N ASP A 545 -23.22 21.04 -23.06
CA ASP A 545 -22.35 19.89 -23.34
C ASP A 545 -22.18 18.89 -22.21
N SER A 546 -21.87 17.65 -22.58
CA SER A 546 -21.62 16.54 -21.64
C SER A 546 -20.40 16.79 -20.74
N HIS A 547 -19.43 17.59 -21.22
CA HIS A 547 -18.21 17.99 -20.50
C HIS A 547 -18.49 18.95 -19.31
N ASP A 548 -19.55 19.76 -19.36
CA ASP A 548 -19.89 20.72 -18.29
C ASP A 548 -20.50 20.03 -17.05
N ARG A 549 -21.10 18.85 -17.23
CA ARG A 549 -21.63 18.06 -16.10
C ARG A 549 -20.52 17.48 -15.22
N TYR A 550 -19.40 17.07 -15.82
CA TYR A 550 -18.26 16.49 -15.08
C TYR A 550 -17.53 17.55 -14.25
N ALA A 551 -17.36 18.76 -14.77
CA ALA A 551 -16.75 19.87 -14.02
C ALA A 551 -17.55 20.26 -12.75
N ASN A 552 -18.89 20.21 -12.80
CA ASN A 552 -19.74 20.47 -11.64
C ASN A 552 -19.60 19.38 -10.54
N LEU A 553 -19.32 18.14 -10.93
CA LEU A 553 -19.11 17.04 -10.00
C LEU A 553 -17.77 17.21 -9.26
N GLU A 554 -16.70 17.56 -9.99
CA GLU A 554 -15.36 17.82 -9.43
C GLU A 554 -15.39 19.00 -8.43
N VAL A 555 -16.06 20.09 -8.79
CA VAL A 555 -16.30 21.24 -7.90
C VAL A 555 -17.06 20.84 -6.63
N SER A 556 -18.10 20.03 -6.78
CA SER A 556 -18.90 19.56 -5.66
C SER A 556 -18.10 18.65 -4.72
N TYR A 557 -17.23 17.81 -5.29
CA TYR A 557 -16.29 16.97 -4.56
C TYR A 557 -15.27 17.79 -3.78
N LEU A 558 -14.61 18.77 -4.43
CA LEU A 558 -13.65 19.68 -3.79
C LEU A 558 -14.27 20.37 -2.57
N LEU A 559 -15.45 20.97 -2.73
CA LEU A 559 -16.16 21.64 -1.64
C LEU A 559 -16.53 20.68 -0.51
N MET A 560 -17.03 19.49 -0.84
CA MET A 560 -17.34 18.47 0.16
C MET A 560 -16.09 18.07 0.95
N ARG A 561 -14.95 17.88 0.27
CA ARG A 561 -13.68 17.55 0.93
C ARG A 561 -13.17 18.71 1.79
N MET A 562 -13.26 19.96 1.33
CA MET A 562 -12.89 21.13 2.12
C MET A 562 -13.74 21.29 3.39
N GLU A 563 -15.03 20.98 3.34
CA GLU A 563 -15.92 21.02 4.52
C GLU A 563 -15.65 19.88 5.51
N ALA A 564 -15.18 18.73 5.00
CA ALA A 564 -14.83 17.57 5.81
C ALA A 564 -13.42 17.66 6.40
N TYR A 565 -12.52 18.36 5.71
CA TYR A 565 -11.12 18.51 6.11
C TYR A 565 -11.01 19.22 7.46
N ARG A 566 -10.38 18.57 8.44
CA ARG A 566 -10.25 19.10 9.81
C ARG A 566 -9.27 20.29 9.92
N GLY A 567 -8.42 20.48 8.91
CA GLY A 567 -7.50 21.61 8.85
C GLY A 567 -8.12 22.85 8.22
N LEU A 568 -7.25 23.77 7.79
CA LEU A 568 -7.63 25.01 7.13
C LEU A 568 -7.40 24.89 5.62
N ALA A 569 -8.48 25.05 4.85
CA ALA A 569 -8.44 25.10 3.40
C ALA A 569 -8.82 26.51 2.89
N ILE A 570 -7.91 27.12 2.15
CA ILE A 570 -8.04 28.47 1.60
C ILE A 570 -8.12 28.39 0.08
N LEU A 571 -9.13 29.02 -0.51
CA LEU A 571 -9.23 29.24 -1.95
C LEU A 571 -8.81 30.67 -2.27
N THR A 572 -8.03 30.88 -3.31
CA THR A 572 -7.78 32.23 -3.83
C THR A 572 -8.56 32.44 -5.13
N THR A 573 -8.98 33.68 -5.39
CA THR A 573 -9.51 34.06 -6.69
C THR A 573 -9.23 35.51 -7.01
N ASN A 574 -9.06 35.79 -8.31
CA ASN A 574 -9.01 37.16 -8.82
C ASN A 574 -10.40 37.71 -9.17
N MET A 575 -11.41 36.85 -9.36
CA MET A 575 -12.72 37.23 -9.89
C MET A 575 -13.88 36.79 -8.98
N LYS A 576 -14.00 37.37 -7.78
CA LYS A 576 -15.09 37.07 -6.83
C LYS A 576 -16.49 37.10 -7.45
N GLN A 577 -16.75 38.03 -8.37
CA GLN A 577 -18.06 38.20 -9.02
C GLN A 577 -18.42 37.07 -10.01
N ALA A 578 -17.43 36.26 -10.41
CA ALA A 578 -17.63 35.10 -11.26
C ALA A 578 -18.13 33.87 -10.48
N LEU A 579 -17.96 33.85 -9.15
CA LEU A 579 -18.39 32.74 -8.31
C LEU A 579 -19.91 32.73 -8.11
N ASP A 580 -20.51 31.55 -8.16
CA ASP A 580 -21.94 31.37 -7.88
C ASP A 580 -22.29 31.57 -6.40
N THR A 581 -23.53 31.98 -6.14
CA THR A 581 -24.07 32.18 -4.79
C THR A 581 -24.14 30.87 -4.00
N ALA A 582 -24.37 29.71 -4.62
CA ALA A 582 -24.40 28.44 -3.89
C ALA A 582 -23.01 28.06 -3.35
N PHE A 583 -21.95 28.36 -4.11
CA PHE A 583 -20.56 28.21 -3.67
C PHE A 583 -20.26 29.11 -2.47
N MET A 584 -20.61 30.40 -2.57
CA MET A 584 -20.36 31.38 -1.50
C MET A 584 -21.01 31.02 -0.17
N ARG A 585 -22.15 30.30 -0.19
CA ARG A 585 -22.84 29.83 1.04
C ARG A 585 -22.10 28.72 1.78
N ARG A 586 -21.21 27.98 1.10
CA ARG A 586 -20.43 26.87 1.65
C ARG A 586 -19.07 27.31 2.21
N ILE A 587 -18.63 28.52 1.87
CA ILE A 587 -17.41 29.11 2.40
C ILE A 587 -17.70 29.81 3.73
N ARG A 588 -16.96 29.47 4.78
CA ARG A 588 -17.16 30.03 6.11
C ARG A 588 -16.62 31.46 6.24
N PHE A 589 -15.44 31.72 5.69
CA PHE A 589 -14.79 33.04 5.75
C PHE A 589 -14.51 33.60 4.37
N VAL A 590 -14.83 34.88 4.16
CA VAL A 590 -14.50 35.59 2.92
C VAL A 590 -13.68 36.82 3.27
N VAL A 591 -12.46 36.88 2.74
CA VAL A 591 -11.53 37.99 2.95
C VAL A 591 -11.27 38.68 1.62
N ASP A 592 -11.65 39.95 1.54
CA ASP A 592 -11.39 40.79 0.38
C ASP A 592 -10.04 41.50 0.53
N PHE A 593 -9.17 41.33 -0.48
CA PHE A 593 -7.86 41.94 -0.63
C PHE A 593 -7.96 43.05 -1.68
N PRO A 594 -8.43 44.26 -1.30
CA PRO A 594 -8.55 45.38 -2.23
C PRO A 594 -7.18 45.80 -2.76
N PHE A 595 -7.21 46.59 -3.84
CA PHE A 595 -6.01 47.26 -4.31
C PHE A 595 -5.51 48.25 -3.23
N PRO A 596 -4.22 48.26 -2.88
CA PRO A 596 -3.74 49.05 -1.75
C PRO A 596 -3.86 50.55 -2.02
N GLY A 597 -4.33 51.30 -1.02
CA GLY A 597 -4.36 52.76 -1.04
C GLY A 597 -2.96 53.37 -0.95
N GLU A 598 -2.84 54.70 -1.12
CA GLU A 598 -1.54 55.38 -1.11
C GLU A 598 -0.79 55.23 0.22
N SER A 599 -1.48 55.37 1.36
CA SER A 599 -0.88 55.14 2.68
C SER A 599 -0.40 53.70 2.89
N GLU A 600 -1.16 52.72 2.41
CA GLU A 600 -0.80 51.31 2.47
C GLU A 600 0.40 51.01 1.57
N ARG A 601 0.46 51.59 0.36
CA ARG A 601 1.61 51.46 -0.55
C ARG A 601 2.88 52.06 0.04
N ALA A 602 2.79 53.22 0.71
CA ALA A 602 3.94 53.80 1.42
C ALA A 602 4.49 52.85 2.49
N GLU A 603 3.60 52.21 3.25
CA GLU A 603 4.01 51.21 4.24
C GLU A 603 4.62 49.96 3.60
N ILE A 604 4.06 49.47 2.50
CA ILE A 604 4.64 48.35 1.74
C ILE A 604 6.06 48.72 1.27
N TRP A 605 6.27 49.93 0.74
CA TRP A 605 7.59 50.41 0.32
C TRP A 605 8.61 50.43 1.48
N ARG A 606 8.21 50.90 2.66
CA ARG A 606 9.08 50.89 3.85
C ARG A 606 9.50 49.48 4.25
N ARG A 607 8.62 48.48 4.12
CA ARG A 607 8.91 47.10 4.52
C ARG A 607 9.69 46.31 3.47
N VAL A 608 9.45 46.60 2.19
CA VAL A 608 10.13 45.92 1.07
C VAL A 608 11.61 46.33 0.97
N LEU A 609 11.94 47.56 1.37
CA LEU A 609 13.31 48.07 1.37
C LEU A 609 14.01 47.70 2.68
N PRO A 610 15.05 46.85 2.65
CA PRO A 610 15.72 46.42 3.87
C PRO A 610 16.61 47.54 4.44
N ASP A 611 16.71 47.63 5.78
CA ASP A 611 17.53 48.64 6.48
C ASP A 611 19.01 48.64 6.07
N ARG A 612 19.51 47.48 5.62
CA ARG A 612 20.90 47.30 5.17
C ARG A 612 21.15 47.80 3.74
N ALA A 613 20.11 48.08 2.95
CA ALA A 613 20.30 48.54 1.58
C ALA A 613 20.94 49.93 1.56
N PRO A 614 22.03 50.15 0.79
CA PRO A 614 22.65 51.45 0.68
C PRO A 614 21.73 52.39 -0.12
N MET A 615 21.01 53.27 0.58
CA MET A 615 20.02 54.17 -0.03
C MET A 615 20.48 55.64 0.01
N LYS A 616 20.07 56.42 -0.99
CA LYS A 616 20.27 57.87 -1.06
C LYS A 616 19.05 58.55 -1.66
N GLY A 617 18.33 59.32 -0.84
CA GLY A 617 17.19 60.12 -1.29
C GLY A 617 15.98 59.30 -1.73
N ILE A 618 15.82 58.08 -1.23
CA ILE A 618 14.60 57.28 -1.43
C ILE A 618 13.52 57.79 -0.49
N ASP A 619 12.35 58.12 -1.05
CA ASP A 619 11.18 58.63 -0.34
C ASP A 619 9.99 57.68 -0.57
N PRO A 620 9.64 56.83 0.43
CA PRO A 620 8.51 55.89 0.32
C PRO A 620 7.17 56.56 0.00
N GLU A 621 6.93 57.78 0.48
CA GLU A 621 5.73 58.56 0.22
C GLU A 621 5.66 59.01 -1.24
N GLN A 622 6.79 59.35 -1.86
CA GLN A 622 6.84 59.60 -3.30
C GLN A 622 6.66 58.32 -4.13
N LEU A 623 7.27 57.22 -3.71
CA LEU A 623 7.12 55.91 -4.35
C LEU A 623 5.67 55.38 -4.26
N ALA A 624 4.94 55.73 -3.20
CA ALA A 624 3.55 55.34 -2.99
C ALA A 624 2.57 55.94 -4.01
N ARG A 625 2.97 56.99 -4.73
CA ARG A 625 2.17 57.56 -5.82
C ARG A 625 1.99 56.59 -6.98
N LEU A 626 2.91 55.65 -7.17
CA LEU A 626 2.78 54.58 -8.16
C LEU A 626 1.53 53.74 -7.87
N THR A 627 0.61 53.66 -8.83
CA THR A 627 -0.62 52.87 -8.69
C THR A 627 -0.38 51.41 -9.08
N VAL A 628 0.39 50.71 -8.22
CA VAL A 628 0.77 49.29 -8.38
C VAL A 628 0.43 48.45 -7.14
N ALA A 629 0.26 47.14 -7.34
CA ALA A 629 0.02 46.20 -6.25
C ALA A 629 1.31 45.84 -5.50
N GLY A 630 1.21 45.25 -4.31
CA GLY A 630 2.36 44.92 -3.46
C GLY A 630 3.39 44.00 -4.14
N GLY A 631 2.94 43.04 -4.94
CA GLY A 631 3.84 42.19 -5.74
C GLY A 631 4.71 42.99 -6.72
N SER A 632 4.10 43.94 -7.43
CA SER A 632 4.83 44.84 -8.34
C SER A 632 5.74 45.81 -7.58
N ILE A 633 5.35 46.30 -6.40
CA ILE A 633 6.24 47.10 -5.53
C ILE A 633 7.53 46.33 -5.22
N ARG A 634 7.41 45.07 -4.81
CA ARG A 634 8.57 44.20 -4.55
C ARG A 634 9.44 44.01 -5.79
N ASN A 635 8.84 43.79 -6.96
CA ASN A 635 9.58 43.64 -8.21
C ASN A 635 10.34 44.92 -8.59
N ILE A 636 9.72 46.08 -8.43
CA ILE A 636 10.34 47.39 -8.72
C ILE A 636 11.49 47.64 -7.75
N ALA A 637 11.30 47.43 -6.45
CA ALA A 637 12.34 47.61 -5.45
C ALA A 637 13.57 46.74 -5.73
N LEU A 638 13.35 45.46 -6.03
CA LEU A 638 14.42 44.51 -6.32
C LEU A 638 15.15 44.86 -7.62
N SER A 639 14.40 45.19 -8.68
CA SER A 639 14.99 45.60 -9.96
C SER A 639 15.81 46.89 -9.82
N GLY A 640 15.30 47.86 -9.05
CA GLY A 640 16.03 49.10 -8.73
C GLY A 640 17.31 48.84 -7.95
N ALA A 641 17.30 47.88 -7.02
CA ALA A 641 18.50 47.47 -6.29
C ALA A 641 19.56 46.83 -7.20
N PHE A 642 19.14 45.98 -8.16
CA PHE A 642 20.06 45.42 -9.16
C PHE A 642 20.67 46.49 -10.07
N LEU A 643 19.88 47.47 -10.53
CA LEU A 643 20.39 48.61 -11.31
C LEU A 643 21.44 49.41 -10.52
N ALA A 644 21.16 49.69 -9.25
CA ALA A 644 22.11 50.41 -8.39
C ALA A 644 23.41 49.62 -8.17
N ALA A 645 23.31 48.30 -8.00
CA ALA A 645 24.45 47.42 -7.80
C ALA A 645 25.34 47.30 -9.03
N GLU A 646 24.76 47.23 -10.24
CA GLU A 646 25.48 47.20 -11.51
C GLU A 646 26.30 48.49 -11.72
N GLU A 647 25.75 49.65 -11.32
CA GLU A 647 26.46 50.93 -11.36
C GLU A 647 27.50 51.10 -10.23
N GLY A 648 27.49 50.22 -9.24
CA GLY A 648 28.31 50.35 -8.03
C GLY A 648 27.94 51.55 -7.15
N ASP A 649 26.69 52.02 -7.22
CA ASP A 649 26.20 53.21 -6.51
C ASP A 649 25.10 52.85 -5.48
N ARG A 650 24.72 53.83 -4.65
CA ARG A 650 23.59 53.73 -3.72
C ARG A 650 22.28 53.74 -4.48
N LEU A 651 21.29 53.01 -3.98
CA LEU A 651 19.91 52.99 -4.47
C LEU A 651 19.29 54.39 -4.37
N GLN A 652 18.83 54.91 -5.51
CA GLN A 652 18.32 56.27 -5.70
C GLN A 652 17.00 56.25 -6.48
N MET A 653 16.24 57.35 -6.43
CA MET A 653 14.97 57.50 -7.14
C MET A 653 15.10 57.29 -8.66
N ARG A 654 16.25 57.61 -9.26
CA ARG A 654 16.53 57.32 -10.69
C ARG A 654 16.46 55.84 -11.04
N HIS A 655 16.99 54.97 -10.17
CA HIS A 655 16.95 53.51 -10.37
C HIS A 655 15.53 52.98 -10.18
N MET A 656 14.78 53.54 -9.21
CA MET A 656 13.36 53.21 -9.02
C MET A 656 12.51 53.65 -10.21
N LEU A 657 12.80 54.79 -10.82
CA LEU A 657 12.09 55.29 -12.00
C LEU A 657 12.26 54.32 -13.19
N GLU A 658 13.50 53.89 -13.43
CA GLU A 658 13.80 52.95 -14.52
C GLU A 658 13.19 51.57 -14.26
N ALA A 659 13.29 51.06 -13.03
CA ALA A 659 12.62 49.83 -12.62
C ALA A 659 11.09 49.91 -12.76
N ALA A 660 10.49 51.04 -12.37
CA ALA A 660 9.06 51.28 -12.49
C ALA A 660 8.62 51.34 -13.96
N ARG A 661 9.41 51.95 -14.85
CA ARG A 661 9.13 51.95 -16.31
C ARG A 661 9.05 50.53 -16.85
N THR A 662 10.05 49.71 -16.53
CA THR A 662 10.10 48.32 -16.97
C THR A 662 8.92 47.50 -16.44
N GLU A 663 8.56 47.66 -15.17
CA GLU A 663 7.43 46.93 -14.59
C GLU A 663 6.08 47.42 -15.16
N TYR A 664 5.89 48.71 -15.37
CA TYR A 664 4.68 49.25 -16.01
C TYR A 664 4.52 48.74 -17.45
N LEU A 665 5.62 48.63 -18.21
CA LEU A 665 5.61 48.04 -19.55
C LEU A 665 5.15 46.57 -19.53
N LYS A 666 5.58 45.77 -18.55
CA LYS A 666 5.08 44.38 -18.38
C LYS A 666 3.60 44.31 -18.05
N LEU A 667 3.06 45.34 -17.41
CA LEU A 667 1.64 45.46 -17.05
C LEU A 667 0.81 46.10 -18.17
N ASP A 668 1.37 46.32 -19.36
CA ASP A 668 0.75 47.04 -20.47
C ASP A 668 0.21 48.43 -20.07
N ARG A 669 0.93 49.11 -19.16
CA ARG A 669 0.59 50.45 -18.65
C ARG A 669 1.74 51.42 -18.89
N SER A 670 1.40 52.71 -18.90
CA SER A 670 2.37 53.80 -18.99
C SER A 670 2.37 54.62 -17.70
N LEU A 671 3.56 55.04 -17.25
CA LEU A 671 3.70 55.95 -16.11
C LEU A 671 3.13 57.32 -16.45
N THR A 672 2.34 57.89 -15.54
CA THR A 672 1.82 59.24 -15.68
C THR A 672 2.76 60.27 -15.05
N PRO A 673 2.81 61.53 -15.55
CA PRO A 673 3.64 62.59 -14.96
C PRO A 673 3.33 62.88 -13.49
N SER A 674 2.09 62.64 -13.04
CA SER A 674 1.68 62.78 -11.64
C SER A 674 2.28 61.71 -10.72
N GLU A 675 2.50 60.49 -11.23
CA GLU A 675 3.04 59.38 -10.44
C GLU A 675 4.54 59.53 -10.16
N VAL A 676 5.27 60.18 -11.08
CA VAL A 676 6.75 60.35 -11.00
C VAL A 676 7.17 61.78 -10.65
N HIS A 677 6.22 62.61 -10.22
CA HIS A 677 6.48 64.01 -9.90
C HIS A 677 7.48 64.12 -8.72
N GLY A 678 8.61 64.80 -8.95
CA GLY A 678 9.64 65.04 -7.92
C GLY A 678 10.73 63.98 -7.80
N TRP A 679 10.77 62.98 -8.70
CA TRP A 679 11.74 61.88 -8.64
C TRP A 679 13.13 62.21 -9.24
N VAL A 680 13.22 63.25 -10.08
CA VAL A 680 14.43 63.69 -10.79
C VAL A 680 14.54 65.20 -10.75
#